data_AF-A0A959SNR4-F1
#
_entry.id   AF-A0A959SNR4-F1
#
_cell.length_a   1.000
_cell.length_b   1.000
_cell.length_c   1.000
_cell.angle_alpha   90.00
_cell.angle_beta   90.00
_cell.angle_gamma   90.00
#
_symmetry.space_group_name_H-M   'P 1'
#
loop_
_entity.id
_entity.type
_entity.pdbx_description
1 polymer ?
#
loop_
_entity_poly.entity_id
_entity_poly.type
_entity_poly.pdbx_seq_one_letter_code
_entity_poly.pdbx_strand_id
1 'polypeptide(L)'
;MSKDREEHHFFVRRPIVAIVIALITVIIGVVAMSGLPVEQYPDITPPIVEVRANYTGANALAVESSVATPIEQQLNGVDNMIYMKSINANDGSMVVQVSFDVGTDPDMNTVFAQNRVSSATAQLPEQVKRLGVTTQKSLPNIMMLIALTSPDGRYDQEFLGNYALINIKDQLARIKGMGRVDVMGASNYSMRIWVKPDLLSKMGITVDNIIDAIKQQSVIVPGGKFGAEPAPPGTEFTYTVRMPERLQTEAEFGEIVIRTHPDGSQVRVKDIARVELGVESYNLFTRLNGQTSTFIAVYQAPGSNAVELAEKVAVVMDDLASRYPVGMEHVVSLDSTKPITAGIDEIIETLVIALVLVILVVFIFIQDWRATLIPTLAIPVSLVGAFMLFPMLGFSINVLSLLGLVLAIGIVVDDAIVVVEAVQVNLAKGMGPAKATTEAMKEVSAPIIATSLVLVAVFVPVANMAGITGRLYQQFAITIAVSVIISSINALSLSPALCALLLRKPEPVGGALGRFFGSFNRMFDRSSERYMGFARIVSRKLKRSTIFIGIIILLAAVFGSQVPGGFVPEEDQGYFYIHVQLPDAASIQRTDEVMRMLEADLGANKDFAMVSAISGFNLLSSASSSNSGLFFITPVDWDERAWSVNQLLRRLNYKLAMEVPGARAFAFGPPAIPGLGSGSGFSLMLQDMGGNDPEYLAAKTAEFVAAASERPEIASAMTTFQASVPQKAVFVDTEKAMKMGVSLNNVYNTIGAFLGGSYVNDFDRFGRLYKAYVQAEPEYRQNADKLDLFYVKNAEGGNVPLSTLVHVENTTGPEYTNRFNLYRSVEVTGAPAAGYSSAQALDALEEVAKASLPDDMRLSWNGMSFQERESGGSASVVFLFALLFVFLILAAQYE
;
A
#
# COMPACT_ATOMS: atom_id res chain seq x y z
N MET A 1 -52.65 48.26 -7.16
CA MET A 1 -51.87 47.31 -7.98
C MET A 1 -51.47 46.14 -7.08
N SER A 2 -52.42 45.30 -6.65
CA SER A 2 -53.06 44.13 -7.27
C SER A 2 -52.54 42.88 -6.53
N LYS A 3 -53.47 42.24 -5.81
CA LYS A 3 -53.32 41.04 -4.98
C LYS A 3 -53.03 39.76 -5.80
N ASP A 4 -52.89 39.86 -7.13
CA ASP A 4 -52.66 38.71 -8.03
C ASP A 4 -51.19 38.29 -8.14
N ARG A 5 -50.28 38.89 -7.35
CA ARG A 5 -48.85 38.54 -7.37
C ARG A 5 -48.45 37.42 -6.41
N GLU A 6 -49.32 37.01 -5.48
CA GLU A 6 -49.01 36.00 -4.45
C GLU A 6 -49.36 34.55 -4.85
N GLU A 7 -50.11 34.32 -5.93
CA GLU A 7 -50.67 32.98 -6.22
C GLU A 7 -49.83 32.06 -7.11
N HIS A 8 -48.68 32.50 -7.64
CA HIS A 8 -47.93 31.73 -8.63
C HIS A 8 -46.48 31.41 -8.21
N HIS A 9 -46.15 30.12 -8.24
CA HIS A 9 -44.81 29.59 -8.00
C HIS A 9 -43.76 30.25 -8.92
N PHE A 10 -42.69 30.82 -8.35
CA PHE A 10 -41.74 31.72 -9.06
C PHE A 10 -41.15 31.10 -10.34
N PHE A 11 -40.70 29.85 -10.26
CA PHE A 11 -40.06 29.14 -11.38
C PHE A 11 -41.05 28.70 -12.47
N VAL A 12 -42.35 28.57 -12.15
CA VAL A 12 -43.40 28.30 -13.15
C VAL A 12 -43.60 29.52 -14.06
N ARG A 13 -43.49 30.73 -13.50
CA ARG A 13 -43.59 31.98 -14.27
C ARG A 13 -42.30 32.31 -15.03
N ARG A 14 -41.14 31.91 -14.49
CA ARG A 14 -39.82 32.20 -15.06
C ARG A 14 -39.04 30.90 -15.36
N PRO A 15 -39.49 30.09 -16.33
CA PRO A 15 -38.87 28.80 -16.59
C PRO A 15 -37.44 28.90 -17.10
N ILE A 16 -37.09 29.99 -17.81
CA ILE A 16 -35.71 30.25 -18.27
C ILE A 16 -34.74 30.33 -17.08
N VAL A 17 -35.16 30.94 -15.96
CA VAL A 17 -34.29 31.06 -14.78
C VAL A 17 -34.00 29.67 -14.19
N ALA A 18 -34.99 28.79 -14.10
CA ALA A 18 -34.79 27.42 -13.63
C ALA A 18 -33.84 26.63 -14.54
N ILE A 19 -34.02 26.75 -15.87
CA ILE A 19 -33.15 26.09 -16.86
C ILE A 19 -31.71 26.62 -16.76
N VAL A 20 -31.52 27.93 -16.61
CA VAL A 20 -30.18 28.53 -16.46
C VAL A 20 -29.49 28.04 -15.19
N ILE A 21 -30.20 27.95 -14.06
CA ILE A 21 -29.64 27.40 -12.82
C ILE A 21 -29.19 25.95 -13.05
N ALA A 22 -30.05 25.11 -13.63
CA ALA A 22 -29.72 23.72 -13.91
C ALA A 22 -28.50 23.58 -14.85
N LEU A 23 -28.42 24.40 -15.90
CA LEU A 23 -27.27 24.41 -16.81
C LEU A 23 -25.98 24.85 -16.10
N ILE A 24 -26.04 25.88 -15.24
CA ILE A 24 -24.89 26.32 -14.46
C ILE A 24 -24.43 25.21 -13.51
N THR A 25 -25.35 24.54 -12.81
CA THR A 25 -25.04 23.41 -11.92
C THR A 25 -24.32 22.30 -12.69
N VAL A 26 -24.81 21.92 -13.88
CA VAL A 26 -24.16 20.90 -14.72
C VAL A 26 -22.79 21.36 -15.19
N ILE A 27 -22.65 22.60 -15.69
CA ILE A 27 -21.37 23.12 -16.20
C ILE A 27 -20.32 23.15 -15.08
N ILE A 28 -20.68 23.66 -13.89
CA ILE A 28 -19.77 23.69 -12.75
C ILE A 28 -19.42 22.27 -12.31
N GLY A 29 -20.41 21.37 -12.26
CA GLY A 29 -20.19 19.97 -11.93
C GLY A 29 -19.21 19.27 -12.87
N VAL A 30 -19.37 19.43 -14.20
CA VAL A 30 -18.46 18.87 -15.20
C VAL A 30 -17.05 19.45 -15.07
N VAL A 31 -16.92 20.77 -14.89
CA VAL A 31 -15.60 21.41 -14.71
C VAL A 31 -14.93 20.91 -13.44
N ALA A 32 -15.66 20.84 -12.32
CA ALA A 32 -15.14 20.31 -11.07
C ALA A 32 -14.69 18.85 -11.24
N MET A 33 -15.53 18.01 -11.85
CA MET A 33 -15.25 16.60 -12.12
C MET A 33 -13.92 16.39 -12.87
N SER A 34 -13.58 17.25 -13.83
CA SER A 34 -12.34 17.14 -14.60
C SER A 34 -11.05 17.41 -13.80
N GLY A 35 -11.16 18.04 -12.62
CA GLY A 35 -10.02 18.34 -11.75
C GLY A 35 -9.91 17.45 -10.52
N LEU A 36 -10.81 16.48 -10.34
CA LEU A 36 -10.82 15.62 -9.16
C LEU A 36 -9.84 14.44 -9.31
N PRO A 37 -9.14 14.05 -8.23
CA PRO A 37 -8.36 12.82 -8.20
C PRO A 37 -9.26 11.59 -8.41
N VAL A 38 -8.69 10.55 -9.01
CA VAL A 38 -9.34 9.26 -9.25
C VAL A 38 -8.65 8.21 -8.39
N GLU A 39 -9.41 7.58 -7.49
CA GLU A 39 -8.88 6.67 -6.48
C GLU A 39 -9.79 5.46 -6.30
N GLN A 40 -9.28 4.33 -5.80
CA GLN A 40 -10.14 3.19 -5.46
C GLN A 40 -10.99 3.49 -4.22
N TYR A 41 -10.30 3.95 -3.18
CA TYR A 41 -10.85 4.34 -1.90
C TYR A 41 -10.43 5.78 -1.61
N PRO A 42 -11.21 6.52 -0.82
CA PRO A 42 -10.73 7.77 -0.23
C PRO A 42 -9.44 7.54 0.56
N ASP A 43 -8.72 8.60 0.90
CA ASP A 43 -7.52 8.53 1.74
C ASP A 43 -7.84 8.02 3.16
N ILE A 44 -7.84 6.70 3.30
CA ILE A 44 -8.18 5.94 4.51
C ILE A 44 -7.02 5.11 5.01
N THR A 45 -5.98 4.95 4.21
CA THR A 45 -4.79 4.21 4.61
C THR A 45 -3.99 5.09 5.57
N PRO A 46 -3.73 4.63 6.81
CA PRO A 46 -2.91 5.36 7.77
C PRO A 46 -1.58 5.80 7.12
N PRO A 47 -1.23 7.10 7.16
CA PRO A 47 0.04 7.54 6.61
C PRO A 47 1.19 6.90 7.38
N ILE A 48 2.20 6.42 6.64
CA ILE A 48 3.38 5.77 7.21
C ILE A 48 4.62 6.60 6.93
N VAL A 49 5.42 6.78 7.97
CA VAL A 49 6.79 7.29 7.85
C VAL A 49 7.74 6.13 8.10
N GLU A 50 8.61 5.87 7.13
CA GLU A 50 9.66 4.87 7.24
C GLU A 50 10.98 5.50 7.66
N VAL A 51 11.59 4.93 8.71
CA VAL A 51 12.95 5.25 9.15
C VAL A 51 13.85 4.07 8.83
N ARG A 52 14.89 4.30 8.02
CA ARG A 52 15.79 3.26 7.54
C ARG A 52 17.23 3.52 7.99
N ALA A 53 17.89 2.47 8.45
CA ALA A 53 19.31 2.49 8.79
C ALA A 53 19.95 1.17 8.37
N ASN A 54 21.28 1.17 8.23
CA ASN A 54 22.03 -0.03 7.92
C ASN A 54 23.24 -0.15 8.85
N TYR A 55 23.43 -1.34 9.42
CA TYR A 55 24.58 -1.72 10.23
C TYR A 55 25.25 -2.94 9.60
N THR A 56 25.97 -2.70 8.49
CA THR A 56 26.57 -3.75 7.66
C THR A 56 27.37 -4.77 8.49
N GLY A 57 27.03 -6.05 8.34
CA GLY A 57 27.70 -7.17 9.02
C GLY A 57 27.21 -7.46 10.44
N ALA A 58 26.27 -6.67 10.98
CA ALA A 58 25.60 -6.98 12.23
C ALA A 58 24.47 -8.00 12.01
N ASN A 59 24.26 -8.89 12.98
CA ASN A 59 23.11 -9.80 12.98
C ASN A 59 21.83 -9.07 13.46
N ALA A 60 20.67 -9.69 13.26
CA ALA A 60 19.36 -9.12 13.57
C ALA A 60 19.25 -8.65 15.03
N LEU A 61 19.77 -9.42 15.99
CA LEU A 61 19.76 -9.07 17.42
C LEU A 61 20.62 -7.84 17.73
N ALA A 62 21.80 -7.71 17.12
CA ALA A 62 22.67 -6.55 17.31
C ALA A 62 22.07 -5.29 16.68
N VAL A 63 21.41 -5.42 15.51
CA VAL A 63 20.65 -4.34 14.87
C VAL A 63 19.48 -3.92 15.77
N GLU A 64 18.74 -4.90 16.30
CA GLU A 64 17.62 -4.70 17.22
C GLU A 64 18.04 -3.87 18.45
N SER A 65 19.08 -4.31 19.15
CA SER A 65 19.49 -3.70 20.42
C SER A 65 20.22 -2.38 20.24
N SER A 66 21.03 -2.24 19.18
CA SER A 66 21.97 -1.12 19.02
C SER A 66 21.47 -0.02 18.09
N VAL A 67 20.46 -0.31 17.26
CA VAL A 67 19.96 0.63 16.24
C VAL A 67 18.46 0.86 16.39
N ALA A 68 17.64 -0.19 16.34
CA ALA A 68 16.19 -0.03 16.42
C ALA A 68 15.74 0.45 17.80
N THR A 69 16.22 -0.18 18.88
CA THR A 69 15.80 0.18 20.25
C THR A 69 16.03 1.67 20.57
N PRO A 70 17.21 2.27 20.32
CA PRO A 70 17.41 3.72 20.54
C PRO A 70 16.51 4.60 19.67
N ILE A 71 16.27 4.22 18.42
CA ILE A 71 15.41 4.98 17.49
C ILE A 71 13.95 4.92 17.94
N GLU A 72 13.45 3.73 18.24
CA GLU A 72 12.08 3.50 18.74
C GLU A 72 11.81 4.27 20.04
N GLN A 73 12.76 4.25 20.99
CA GLN A 73 12.62 4.97 22.25
C GLN A 73 12.45 6.48 22.05
N GLN A 74 13.09 7.06 21.02
CA GLN A 74 12.92 8.47 20.68
C GLN A 74 11.66 8.74 19.84
N LEU A 75 11.30 7.82 18.94
CA LEU A 75 10.09 7.90 18.12
C LEU A 75 8.81 7.75 18.94
N ASN A 76 8.86 7.03 20.06
CA ASN A 76 7.70 6.78 20.88
C ASN A 76 7.07 8.09 21.39
N GLY A 77 5.76 8.20 21.22
CA GLY A 77 5.01 9.40 21.57
C GLY A 77 5.23 10.57 20.61
N VAL A 78 5.59 10.30 19.35
CA VAL A 78 5.42 11.28 18.28
C VAL A 78 3.92 11.54 18.05
N ASP A 79 3.56 12.79 17.77
CA ASP A 79 2.15 13.20 17.69
C ASP A 79 1.39 12.40 16.63
N ASN A 80 0.14 12.05 16.96
CA ASN A 80 -0.78 11.27 16.13
C ASN A 80 -0.32 9.84 15.75
N MET A 81 0.70 9.29 16.41
CA MET A 81 1.11 7.91 16.19
C MET A 81 0.05 6.91 16.68
N ILE A 82 -0.32 5.95 15.84
CA ILE A 82 -1.17 4.80 16.21
C ILE A 82 -0.31 3.69 16.81
N TYR A 83 0.69 3.23 16.04
CA TYR A 83 1.64 2.20 16.43
C TYR A 83 2.92 2.33 15.62
N MET A 84 3.97 1.64 16.08
CA MET A 84 5.21 1.47 15.33
C MET A 84 5.59 -0.01 15.23
N LYS A 85 6.16 -0.40 14.08
CA LYS A 85 6.74 -1.73 13.83
C LYS A 85 8.17 -1.55 13.37
N SER A 86 9.14 -2.23 13.97
CA SER A 86 10.49 -2.33 13.42
C SER A 86 10.79 -3.74 12.93
N ILE A 87 11.58 -3.81 11.88
CA ILE A 87 12.06 -5.03 11.25
C ILE A 87 13.58 -4.92 11.19
N ASN A 88 14.27 -5.91 11.79
CA ASN A 88 15.72 -5.94 11.94
C ASN A 88 16.23 -7.24 11.32
N ALA A 89 17.04 -7.17 10.28
CA ALA A 89 17.46 -8.36 9.52
C ALA A 89 18.95 -8.65 9.67
N ASN A 90 19.33 -9.92 9.42
CA ASN A 90 20.73 -10.38 9.46
C ASN A 90 21.64 -9.79 8.37
N ASP A 91 21.08 -9.09 7.38
CA ASP A 91 21.87 -8.32 6.40
C ASP A 91 22.33 -6.95 6.94
N GLY A 92 22.00 -6.63 8.19
CA GLY A 92 22.32 -5.37 8.86
C GLY A 92 21.25 -4.29 8.67
N SER A 93 20.21 -4.55 7.87
CA SER A 93 19.16 -3.57 7.60
C SER A 93 18.18 -3.42 8.78
N MET A 94 17.74 -2.18 8.98
CA MET A 94 16.74 -1.80 9.96
C MET A 94 15.70 -0.91 9.28
N VAL A 95 14.42 -1.26 9.46
CA VAL A 95 13.29 -0.44 9.00
C VAL A 95 12.31 -0.27 10.16
N VAL A 96 12.09 0.96 10.61
CA VAL A 96 10.95 1.31 11.48
C VAL A 96 9.85 1.92 10.64
N GLN A 97 8.65 1.35 10.71
CA GLN A 97 7.42 1.88 10.14
C GLN A 97 6.60 2.50 11.27
N VAL A 98 6.41 3.82 11.22
CA VAL A 98 5.54 4.55 12.16
C VAL A 98 4.24 4.86 11.45
N SER A 99 3.13 4.29 11.94
CA SER A 99 1.79 4.51 11.41
C SER A 99 1.10 5.62 12.18
N PHE A 100 0.50 6.57 11.48
CA PHE A 100 -0.16 7.75 12.03
C PHE A 100 -1.67 7.72 11.79
N ASP A 101 -2.43 8.47 12.59
CA ASP A 101 -3.89 8.54 12.49
C ASP A 101 -4.35 9.03 11.11
N VAL A 102 -5.49 8.53 10.66
CA VAL A 102 -6.04 8.80 9.32
C VAL A 102 -6.49 10.25 9.23
N GLY A 103 -6.05 10.93 8.16
CA GLY A 103 -6.32 12.35 7.94
C GLY A 103 -5.34 13.32 8.63
N THR A 104 -4.29 12.79 9.26
CA THR A 104 -3.14 13.61 9.68
C THR A 104 -2.29 14.00 8.48
N ASP A 105 -1.58 15.13 8.59
CA ASP A 105 -0.71 15.62 7.50
C ASP A 105 0.56 14.76 7.41
N PRO A 106 0.78 14.01 6.30
CA PRO A 106 1.95 13.14 6.15
C PRO A 106 3.28 13.91 6.15
N ASP A 107 3.30 15.15 5.67
CA ASP A 107 4.51 15.99 5.67
C ASP A 107 4.89 16.38 7.09
N MET A 108 3.91 16.81 7.89
CA MET A 108 4.16 17.14 9.30
C MET A 108 4.54 15.91 10.12
N ASN A 109 3.89 14.77 9.89
CA ASN A 109 4.27 13.51 10.54
C ASN A 109 5.72 13.13 10.23
N THR A 110 6.16 13.32 8.99
CA THR A 110 7.55 13.09 8.56
C THR A 110 8.51 14.02 9.29
N VAL A 111 8.17 15.31 9.41
CA VAL A 111 8.98 16.29 10.16
C VAL A 111 9.07 15.90 11.64
N PHE A 112 7.96 15.52 12.26
CA PHE A 112 7.94 15.11 13.67
C PHE A 112 8.78 13.85 13.90
N ALA A 113 8.64 12.83 13.05
CA ALA A 113 9.45 11.62 13.10
C ALA A 113 10.94 11.94 12.88
N GLN A 114 11.29 12.74 11.86
CA GLN A 114 12.68 13.11 11.58
C GLN A 114 13.34 13.86 12.75
N ASN A 115 12.60 14.73 13.45
CA ASN A 115 13.11 15.44 14.63
C ASN A 115 13.44 14.48 15.78
N ARG A 116 12.59 13.47 16.01
CA ARG A 116 12.83 12.40 16.98
C ARG A 116 14.03 11.52 16.59
N VAL A 117 14.11 11.10 15.32
CA VAL A 117 15.25 10.32 14.80
C VAL A 117 16.56 11.10 14.94
N SER A 118 16.56 12.40 14.61
CA SER A 118 17.76 13.25 14.74
C SER A 118 18.28 13.30 16.18
N SER A 119 17.38 13.21 17.17
CA SER A 119 17.75 13.14 18.59
C SER A 119 18.33 11.77 18.99
N ALA A 120 17.88 10.69 18.33
CA ALA A 120 18.42 9.34 18.52
C ALA A 120 19.82 9.16 17.91
N THR A 121 20.15 9.93 16.86
CA THR A 121 21.40 9.75 16.09
C THR A 121 22.65 9.75 16.96
N ALA A 122 22.71 10.53 18.05
CA ALA A 122 23.85 10.57 18.95
C ALA A 122 24.13 9.23 19.66
N GLN A 123 23.11 8.42 19.87
CA GLN A 123 23.18 7.12 20.56
C GLN A 123 23.55 5.97 19.62
N LEU A 124 23.56 6.22 18.31
CA LEU A 124 23.82 5.18 17.31
C LEU A 124 25.31 4.86 17.17
N PRO A 125 25.65 3.62 16.76
CA PRO A 125 27.02 3.24 16.41
C PRO A 125 27.62 4.13 15.32
N GLU A 126 28.93 4.40 15.39
CA GLU A 126 29.65 5.24 14.41
C GLU A 126 29.48 4.75 12.96
N GLN A 127 29.45 3.43 12.75
CA GLN A 127 29.29 2.85 11.42
C GLN A 127 27.93 3.19 10.81
N VAL A 128 26.88 3.17 11.63
CA VAL A 128 25.51 3.56 11.23
C VAL A 128 25.46 5.07 10.97
N LYS A 129 26.06 5.88 11.83
CA LYS A 129 26.14 7.34 11.64
C LYS A 129 26.83 7.74 10.33
N ARG A 130 27.87 7.01 9.92
CA ARG A 130 28.59 7.23 8.66
C ARG A 130 27.76 6.86 7.43
N LEU A 131 26.93 5.83 7.53
CA LEU A 131 25.98 5.46 6.47
C LEU A 131 24.74 6.36 6.44
N GLY A 132 24.41 6.97 7.58
CA GLY A 132 23.25 7.83 7.76
C GLY A 132 21.97 7.05 8.10
N VAL A 133 21.01 7.77 8.66
CA VAL A 133 19.64 7.29 8.89
C VAL A 133 18.71 8.14 8.03
N THR A 134 17.85 7.51 7.25
CA THR A 134 16.92 8.20 6.36
C THR A 134 15.49 8.09 6.88
N THR A 135 14.72 9.16 6.72
CA THR A 135 13.29 9.21 7.07
C THR A 135 12.53 9.68 5.85
N GLN A 136 11.51 8.92 5.43
CA GLN A 136 10.73 9.23 4.23
C GLN A 136 9.27 8.80 4.39
N LYS A 137 8.35 9.59 3.82
CA LYS A 137 6.94 9.18 3.67
C LYS A 137 6.79 8.25 2.47
N SER A 138 6.13 7.12 2.67
CA SER A 138 5.83 6.17 1.59
C SER A 138 4.66 5.31 2.02
N LEU A 139 3.79 4.93 1.08
CA LEU A 139 2.94 3.77 1.30
C LEU A 139 3.78 2.49 1.16
N PRO A 140 3.47 1.42 1.91
CA PRO A 140 4.27 0.20 1.92
C PRO A 140 3.99 -0.72 0.71
N ASN A 141 2.87 -0.52 0.00
CA ASN A 141 2.48 -1.33 -1.15
C ASN A 141 3.12 -0.83 -2.45
N ILE A 142 3.58 -1.78 -3.27
CA ILE A 142 4.08 -1.50 -4.63
C ILE A 142 2.88 -1.08 -5.49
N MET A 143 2.94 0.12 -6.07
CA MET A 143 1.91 0.61 -6.99
C MET A 143 2.09 -0.02 -8.37
N MET A 144 3.33 -0.03 -8.88
CA MET A 144 3.68 -0.71 -10.13
C MET A 144 5.04 -1.39 -9.99
N LEU A 145 5.17 -2.53 -10.67
CA LEU A 145 6.42 -3.27 -10.81
C LEU A 145 6.81 -3.32 -12.29
N ILE A 146 7.89 -2.64 -12.63
CA ILE A 146 8.36 -2.52 -14.01
C ILE A 146 9.59 -3.40 -14.18
N ALA A 147 9.52 -4.39 -15.05
CA ALA A 147 10.65 -5.25 -15.38
C ALA A 147 11.48 -4.63 -16.49
N LEU A 148 12.80 -4.60 -16.34
CA LEU A 148 13.76 -4.41 -17.41
C LEU A 148 14.34 -5.75 -17.80
N THR A 149 14.30 -6.08 -19.09
CA THR A 149 14.74 -7.36 -19.64
C THR A 149 15.74 -7.18 -20.76
N SER A 150 16.54 -8.21 -21.01
CA SER A 150 17.38 -8.32 -22.21
C SER A 150 16.99 -9.60 -22.96
N PRO A 151 16.03 -9.54 -23.91
CA PRO A 151 15.47 -10.73 -24.56
C PRO A 151 16.51 -11.57 -25.32
N ASP A 152 17.59 -10.93 -25.78
CA ASP A 152 18.71 -11.58 -26.48
C ASP A 152 19.86 -12.00 -25.54
N GLY A 153 19.71 -11.79 -24.23
CA GLY A 153 20.69 -12.19 -23.21
C GLY A 153 22.01 -11.43 -23.25
N ARG A 154 22.08 -10.28 -23.93
CA ARG A 154 23.32 -9.47 -24.01
C ARG A 154 23.72 -8.85 -22.68
N TYR A 155 22.74 -8.51 -21.85
CA TYR A 155 22.96 -7.83 -20.57
C TYR A 155 22.56 -8.73 -19.40
N ASP A 156 23.41 -8.77 -18.39
CA ASP A 156 23.13 -9.45 -17.13
C ASP A 156 22.31 -8.56 -16.18
N GLN A 157 21.88 -9.15 -15.05
CA GLN A 157 21.10 -8.45 -14.03
C GLN A 157 21.84 -7.25 -13.44
N GLU A 158 23.17 -7.34 -13.29
CA GLU A 158 24.00 -6.27 -12.71
C GLU A 158 24.01 -5.03 -13.61
N PHE A 159 24.16 -5.22 -14.92
CA PHE A 159 24.08 -4.16 -15.91
C PHE A 159 22.67 -3.56 -15.98
N LEU A 160 21.63 -4.40 -16.11
CA LEU A 160 20.23 -3.94 -16.15
C LEU A 160 19.89 -3.12 -14.90
N GLY A 161 20.31 -3.61 -13.73
CA GLY A 161 20.12 -2.97 -12.44
C GLY A 161 20.80 -1.61 -12.33
N ASN A 162 22.08 -1.53 -12.70
CA ASN A 162 22.79 -0.25 -12.65
C ASN A 162 22.34 0.72 -13.73
N TYR A 163 21.94 0.24 -14.91
CA TYR A 163 21.31 1.10 -15.91
C TYR A 163 20.03 1.73 -15.37
N ALA A 164 19.18 0.95 -14.69
CA ALA A 164 17.98 1.44 -14.03
C ALA A 164 18.31 2.47 -12.94
N LEU A 165 19.28 2.16 -12.06
CA LEU A 165 19.70 3.05 -10.99
C LEU A 165 20.21 4.39 -11.54
N ILE A 166 21.02 4.38 -12.61
CA ILE A 166 21.69 5.57 -13.16
C ILE A 166 20.75 6.41 -14.02
N ASN A 167 19.98 5.78 -14.91
CA ASN A 167 19.27 6.50 -15.98
C ASN A 167 17.77 6.64 -15.74
N ILE A 168 17.17 5.75 -14.93
CA ILE A 168 15.70 5.64 -14.80
C ILE A 168 15.23 6.08 -13.41
N LYS A 169 15.80 5.54 -12.34
CA LYS A 169 15.36 5.76 -10.95
C LYS A 169 15.15 7.23 -10.62
N ASP A 170 16.14 8.08 -10.91
CA ASP A 170 16.08 9.52 -10.58
C ASP A 170 15.07 10.28 -11.43
N GLN A 171 14.77 9.82 -12.65
CA GLN A 171 13.74 10.44 -13.50
C GLN A 171 12.35 10.13 -12.94
N LEU A 172 12.11 8.87 -12.56
CA LEU A 172 10.85 8.46 -11.93
C LEU A 172 10.66 9.13 -10.56
N ALA A 173 11.72 9.23 -9.75
CA ALA A 173 11.69 9.88 -8.44
C ALA A 173 11.30 11.37 -8.49
N ARG A 174 11.46 12.05 -9.63
CA ARG A 174 11.09 13.47 -9.82
C ARG A 174 9.62 13.68 -10.15
N ILE A 175 8.87 12.61 -10.47
CA ILE A 175 7.46 12.73 -10.81
C ILE A 175 6.70 13.15 -9.54
N LYS A 176 5.89 14.21 -9.64
CA LYS A 176 5.07 14.68 -8.53
C LYS A 176 4.10 13.57 -8.10
N GLY A 177 4.04 13.28 -6.80
CA GLY A 177 3.25 12.18 -6.24
C GLY A 177 4.07 10.91 -5.99
N MET A 178 5.32 10.86 -6.45
CA MET A 178 6.22 9.74 -6.15
C MET A 178 6.60 9.70 -4.67
N GLY A 179 6.40 8.55 -4.02
CA GLY A 179 6.86 8.31 -2.66
C GLY A 179 8.28 7.78 -2.66
N ARG A 180 8.49 6.65 -3.34
CA ARG A 180 9.79 5.99 -3.45
C ARG A 180 9.91 5.19 -4.74
N VAL A 181 11.12 5.07 -5.25
CA VAL A 181 11.47 4.16 -6.36
C VAL A 181 12.62 3.27 -5.91
N ASP A 182 12.34 1.98 -5.80
CA ASP A 182 13.33 0.95 -5.47
C ASP A 182 13.62 0.10 -6.70
N VAL A 183 14.87 -0.33 -6.84
CA VAL A 183 15.29 -1.22 -7.92
C VAL A 183 15.66 -2.55 -7.29
N MET A 184 14.75 -3.52 -7.37
CA MET A 184 14.92 -4.87 -6.84
C MET A 184 15.75 -5.72 -7.79
N GLY A 185 16.63 -6.55 -7.24
CA GLY A 185 17.63 -7.28 -8.03
C GLY A 185 18.81 -6.41 -8.48
N ALA A 186 18.86 -5.14 -8.09
CA ALA A 186 20.00 -4.26 -8.34
C ALA A 186 20.69 -3.86 -7.04
N SER A 187 21.99 -3.67 -7.13
CA SER A 187 22.77 -2.99 -6.10
C SER A 187 23.70 -2.00 -6.80
N ASN A 188 24.02 -0.89 -6.12
CA ASN A 188 24.90 0.12 -6.69
C ASN A 188 26.23 -0.52 -7.09
N TYR A 189 26.80 -0.06 -8.20
CA TYR A 189 28.17 -0.40 -8.52
C TYR A 189 29.09 -0.10 -7.34
N SER A 190 30.07 -0.97 -7.16
CA SER A 190 31.06 -0.87 -6.10
C SER A 190 32.40 -1.33 -6.64
N MET A 191 33.46 -0.62 -6.26
CA MET A 191 34.81 -1.08 -6.51
C MET A 191 35.09 -2.22 -5.53
N ARG A 192 35.18 -3.44 -6.05
CA ARG A 192 35.38 -4.66 -5.27
C ARG A 192 36.84 -5.06 -5.32
N ILE A 193 37.49 -5.04 -4.16
CA ILE A 193 38.88 -5.41 -3.99
C ILE A 193 38.90 -6.76 -3.27
N TRP A 194 38.93 -7.83 -4.07
CA TRP A 194 38.89 -9.20 -3.60
C TRP A 194 40.29 -9.69 -3.25
N VAL A 195 40.64 -9.62 -1.96
CA VAL A 195 41.98 -9.99 -1.48
C VAL A 195 42.18 -11.50 -1.42
N LYS A 196 43.41 -11.94 -1.71
CA LYS A 196 43.84 -13.35 -1.71
C LYS A 196 44.69 -13.65 -0.46
N PRO A 197 44.11 -14.26 0.59
CA PRO A 197 44.76 -14.39 1.90
C PRO A 197 46.03 -15.24 1.90
N ASP A 198 46.11 -16.21 1.01
CA ASP A 198 47.30 -17.04 0.78
C ASP A 198 48.50 -16.22 0.27
N LEU A 199 48.26 -15.18 -0.53
CA LEU A 199 49.30 -14.24 -0.98
C LEU A 199 49.63 -13.21 0.11
N LEU A 200 48.61 -12.70 0.80
CA LEU A 200 48.78 -11.77 1.92
C LEU A 200 49.69 -12.34 3.01
N SER A 201 49.44 -13.59 3.41
CA SER A 201 50.22 -14.29 4.43
C SER A 201 51.68 -14.48 4.02
N LYS A 202 51.96 -14.90 2.78
CA LYS A 202 53.33 -15.05 2.23
C LYS A 202 54.09 -13.73 2.19
N MET A 203 53.41 -12.63 1.89
CA MET A 203 54.02 -11.30 1.82
C MET A 203 54.06 -10.57 3.16
N GLY A 204 53.41 -11.11 4.20
CA GLY A 204 53.27 -10.47 5.50
C GLY A 204 52.53 -9.14 5.42
N ILE A 205 51.52 -9.05 4.54
CA ILE A 205 50.66 -7.87 4.36
C ILE A 205 49.33 -8.13 5.07
N THR A 206 48.86 -7.17 5.85
CA THR A 206 47.56 -7.25 6.52
C THR A 206 46.51 -6.43 5.80
N VAL A 207 45.23 -6.70 6.06
CA VAL A 207 44.13 -5.91 5.47
C VAL A 207 44.20 -4.44 5.86
N ASP A 208 44.59 -4.13 7.10
CA ASP A 208 44.79 -2.74 7.54
C ASP A 208 45.78 -1.99 6.63
N ASN A 209 46.84 -2.66 6.16
CA ASN A 209 47.79 -2.05 5.22
C ASN A 209 47.16 -1.71 3.87
N ILE A 210 46.23 -2.55 3.40
CA ILE A 210 45.50 -2.32 2.15
C ILE A 210 44.52 -1.16 2.32
N ILE A 211 43.73 -1.18 3.40
CA ILE A 211 42.76 -0.12 3.72
C ILE A 211 43.47 1.23 3.86
N ASP A 212 44.60 1.28 4.58
CA ASP A 212 45.37 2.50 4.77
C ASP A 212 46.01 2.98 3.46
N ALA A 213 46.55 2.07 2.63
CA ALA A 213 47.10 2.42 1.34
C ALA A 213 46.05 3.07 0.41
N ILE A 214 44.83 2.50 0.37
CA ILE A 214 43.72 3.05 -0.40
C ILE A 214 43.31 4.42 0.15
N LYS A 215 43.17 4.56 1.47
CA LYS A 215 42.82 5.84 2.12
C LYS A 215 43.88 6.92 1.95
N GLN A 216 45.13 6.57 1.72
CA GLN A 216 46.21 7.53 1.48
C GLN A 216 46.31 7.95 0.01
N GLN A 217 46.07 7.03 -0.92
CA GLN A 217 46.27 7.27 -2.36
C GLN A 217 45.00 7.68 -3.11
N SER A 218 43.82 7.33 -2.61
CA SER A 218 42.53 7.69 -3.22
C SER A 218 41.80 8.73 -2.37
N VAL A 219 42.32 9.97 -2.41
CA VAL A 219 41.82 11.13 -1.65
C VAL A 219 41.62 12.34 -2.54
N ILE A 220 40.69 13.22 -2.15
CA ILE A 220 40.58 14.57 -2.71
C ILE A 220 41.28 15.51 -1.74
N VAL A 221 42.33 16.20 -2.20
CA VAL A 221 43.08 17.17 -1.40
C VAL A 221 42.91 18.56 -2.00
N PRO A 222 42.55 19.60 -1.22
CA PRO A 222 42.48 20.97 -1.74
C PRO A 222 43.89 21.52 -2.00
N GLY A 223 44.14 22.04 -3.21
CA GLY A 223 45.47 22.54 -3.63
C GLY A 223 45.72 24.02 -3.36
N GLY A 224 44.70 24.81 -3.07
CA GLY A 224 44.82 26.27 -2.89
C GLY A 224 44.94 27.04 -4.21
N LYS A 225 45.60 28.20 -4.17
CA LYS A 225 45.75 29.13 -5.31
C LYS A 225 47.14 29.75 -5.33
N PHE A 226 47.77 29.82 -6.50
CA PHE A 226 48.96 30.65 -6.73
C PHE A 226 48.55 32.09 -7.00
N GLY A 227 49.27 33.05 -6.44
CA GLY A 227 48.98 34.49 -6.62
C GLY A 227 47.67 34.95 -5.98
N ALA A 228 47.22 34.27 -4.92
CA ALA A 228 46.08 34.73 -4.13
C ALA A 228 46.51 35.78 -3.10
N GLU A 229 45.67 36.79 -2.88
CA GLU A 229 45.94 37.86 -1.91
C GLU A 229 46.05 37.33 -0.47
N PRO A 230 46.98 37.84 0.36
CA PRO A 230 47.88 38.98 0.10
C PRO A 230 49.10 38.59 -0.77
N ALA A 231 49.11 39.05 -2.01
CA ALA A 231 50.12 38.74 -3.01
C ALA A 231 51.08 39.92 -3.17
N PRO A 232 52.35 39.69 -3.53
CA PRO A 232 53.28 40.77 -3.80
C PRO A 232 52.77 41.74 -4.88
N PRO A 233 52.97 43.07 -4.74
CA PRO A 233 52.57 44.05 -5.75
C PRO A 233 53.14 43.72 -7.14
N GLY A 234 52.28 43.75 -8.17
CA GLY A 234 52.65 43.35 -9.55
C GLY A 234 52.28 41.92 -9.92
N THR A 235 51.62 41.15 -9.04
CA THR A 235 51.05 39.84 -9.38
C THR A 235 49.84 40.00 -10.31
N GLU A 236 50.00 39.66 -11.60
CA GLU A 236 48.94 39.86 -12.62
C GLU A 236 47.91 38.73 -12.71
N PHE A 237 48.25 37.52 -12.24
CA PHE A 237 47.40 36.33 -12.39
C PHE A 237 47.27 35.55 -11.09
N THR A 238 46.05 35.08 -10.80
CA THR A 238 45.76 34.10 -9.73
C THR A 238 45.33 32.79 -10.37
N TYR A 239 46.08 31.71 -10.14
CA TYR A 239 45.78 30.37 -10.67
C TYR A 239 45.28 29.45 -9.56
N THR A 240 44.19 28.71 -9.80
CA THR A 240 43.72 27.69 -8.85
C THR A 240 44.49 26.40 -9.04
N VAL A 241 45.00 25.82 -7.96
CA VAL A 241 45.76 24.57 -7.99
C VAL A 241 44.78 23.39 -8.01
N ARG A 242 44.92 22.53 -9.02
CA ARG A 242 44.22 21.25 -9.09
C ARG A 242 45.14 20.14 -8.59
N MET A 243 44.72 19.44 -7.55
CA MET A 243 45.36 18.22 -7.06
C MET A 243 44.80 17.00 -7.81
N PRO A 244 45.44 15.82 -7.71
CA PRO A 244 44.89 14.58 -8.26
C PRO A 244 43.47 14.32 -7.77
N GLU A 245 42.63 13.81 -8.67
CA GLU A 245 41.27 13.37 -8.36
C GLU A 245 41.30 11.97 -7.71
N ARG A 246 40.17 11.54 -7.12
CA ARG A 246 40.04 10.15 -6.64
C ARG A 246 40.22 9.19 -7.81
N LEU A 247 40.77 8.01 -7.50
CA LEU A 247 40.86 6.91 -8.46
C LEU A 247 39.44 6.49 -8.86
N GLN A 248 39.22 6.22 -10.15
CA GLN A 248 37.88 5.95 -10.72
C GLN A 248 37.78 4.55 -11.34
N THR A 249 38.91 4.00 -11.81
CA THR A 249 38.93 2.75 -12.57
C THR A 249 39.59 1.60 -11.81
N GLU A 250 39.20 0.38 -12.16
CA GLU A 250 39.73 -0.87 -11.62
C GLU A 250 41.24 -0.95 -11.79
N ALA A 251 41.75 -0.47 -12.93
CA ALA A 251 43.18 -0.41 -13.22
C ALA A 251 43.91 0.53 -12.25
N GLU A 252 43.38 1.73 -12.02
CA GLU A 252 43.96 2.69 -11.07
C GLU A 252 43.98 2.15 -9.64
N PHE A 253 42.89 1.52 -9.18
CA PHE A 253 42.85 0.85 -7.89
C PHE A 253 43.83 -0.31 -7.80
N GLY A 254 44.04 -1.04 -8.89
CA GLY A 254 45.04 -2.11 -8.98
C GLY A 254 46.49 -1.61 -8.87
N GLU A 255 46.77 -0.37 -9.29
CA GLU A 255 48.12 0.21 -9.26
C GLU A 255 48.52 0.81 -7.90
N ILE A 256 47.59 0.90 -6.94
CA ILE A 256 47.84 1.40 -5.58
C ILE A 256 49.00 0.65 -4.93
N VAL A 257 50.00 1.38 -4.46
CA VAL A 257 51.21 0.81 -3.84
C VAL A 257 50.95 0.55 -2.36
N ILE A 258 51.09 -0.69 -1.91
CA ILE A 258 50.86 -1.08 -0.51
C ILE A 258 52.17 -1.04 0.28
N ARG A 259 53.27 -1.49 -0.31
CA ARG A 259 54.58 -1.52 0.33
C ARG A 259 55.69 -1.31 -0.69
N THR A 260 56.69 -0.53 -0.31
CA THR A 260 57.95 -0.34 -1.07
C THR A 260 59.09 -0.97 -0.30
N HIS A 261 59.88 -1.81 -0.96
CA HIS A 261 61.06 -2.45 -0.41
C HIS A 261 62.31 -1.54 -0.53
N PRO A 262 63.36 -1.76 0.27
CA PRO A 262 64.58 -0.95 0.21
C PRO A 262 65.31 -0.99 -1.15
N ASP A 263 65.07 -2.02 -1.96
CA ASP A 263 65.61 -2.18 -3.32
C ASP A 263 64.80 -1.43 -4.38
N GLY A 264 63.73 -0.73 -3.97
CA GLY A 264 62.83 0.01 -4.86
C GLY A 264 61.69 -0.83 -5.47
N SER A 265 61.65 -2.14 -5.23
CA SER A 265 60.53 -2.98 -5.65
C SER A 265 59.26 -2.63 -4.86
N GLN A 266 58.10 -2.69 -5.52
CA GLN A 266 56.81 -2.29 -4.95
C GLN A 266 55.81 -3.43 -5.05
N VAL A 267 55.05 -3.64 -3.98
CA VAL A 267 53.87 -4.52 -3.98
C VAL A 267 52.62 -3.66 -4.16
N ARG A 268 51.81 -3.98 -5.16
CA ARG A 268 50.59 -3.27 -5.51
C ARG A 268 49.35 -4.11 -5.18
N VAL A 269 48.17 -3.47 -5.18
CA VAL A 269 46.90 -4.15 -4.93
C VAL A 269 46.67 -5.30 -5.92
N LYS A 270 46.92 -5.09 -7.22
CA LYS A 270 46.75 -6.12 -8.26
C LYS A 270 47.59 -7.38 -8.04
N ASP A 271 48.68 -7.29 -7.28
CA ASP A 271 49.58 -8.43 -7.03
C ASP A 271 49.00 -9.39 -5.99
N ILE A 272 48.03 -8.93 -5.18
CA ILE A 272 47.47 -9.66 -4.03
C ILE A 272 45.93 -9.66 -3.99
N ALA A 273 45.26 -8.97 -4.91
CA ALA A 273 43.82 -8.85 -4.96
C ALA A 273 43.32 -8.76 -6.41
N ARG A 274 42.13 -9.29 -6.67
CA ARG A 274 41.38 -9.03 -7.90
C ARG A 274 40.54 -7.77 -7.70
N VAL A 275 40.71 -6.80 -8.58
CA VAL A 275 39.96 -5.54 -8.55
C VAL A 275 38.96 -5.55 -9.69
N GLU A 276 37.68 -5.37 -9.38
CA GLU A 276 36.61 -5.29 -10.39
C GLU A 276 35.54 -4.27 -10.00
N LEU A 277 34.82 -3.77 -11.01
CA LEU A 277 33.58 -3.03 -10.80
C LEU A 277 32.43 -4.04 -10.72
N GLY A 278 32.14 -4.50 -9.50
CA GLY A 278 30.97 -5.33 -9.22
C GLY A 278 29.86 -4.49 -8.57
N VAL A 279 29.03 -5.13 -7.75
CA VAL A 279 27.97 -4.46 -6.98
C VAL A 279 28.20 -4.55 -5.46
N GLU A 280 27.53 -3.68 -4.70
CA GLU A 280 27.67 -3.61 -3.23
C GLU A 280 27.08 -4.84 -2.51
N SER A 281 25.99 -5.43 -3.04
CA SER A 281 25.25 -6.57 -2.47
C SER A 281 24.87 -7.58 -3.57
N TYR A 282 24.95 -8.89 -3.25
CA TYR A 282 24.65 -10.01 -4.16
C TYR A 282 23.54 -10.91 -3.59
N ASN A 283 22.47 -10.29 -3.08
CA ASN A 283 21.48 -10.98 -2.24
C ASN A 283 20.16 -11.31 -2.96
N LEU A 284 20.03 -11.00 -4.25
CA LEU A 284 18.77 -11.17 -4.99
C LEU A 284 19.03 -11.66 -6.42
N PHE A 285 18.19 -12.58 -6.90
CA PHE A 285 18.08 -12.91 -8.33
C PHE A 285 16.66 -12.63 -8.81
N THR A 286 16.53 -11.98 -9.97
CA THR A 286 15.25 -11.53 -10.50
C THR A 286 15.02 -12.02 -11.93
N ARG A 287 13.81 -12.54 -12.20
CA ARG A 287 13.42 -13.03 -13.53
C ARG A 287 11.97 -12.66 -13.85
N LEU A 288 11.71 -12.44 -15.14
CA LEU A 288 10.37 -12.31 -15.70
C LEU A 288 10.17 -13.41 -16.72
N ASN A 289 9.17 -14.27 -16.52
CA ASN A 289 8.83 -15.38 -17.43
C ASN A 289 10.06 -16.23 -17.84
N GLY A 290 10.96 -16.51 -16.89
CA GLY A 290 12.19 -17.28 -17.07
C GLY A 290 13.39 -16.47 -17.55
N GLN A 291 13.21 -15.22 -17.99
CA GLN A 291 14.28 -14.37 -18.50
C GLN A 291 14.90 -13.52 -17.39
N THR A 292 16.22 -13.37 -17.39
CA THR A 292 16.93 -12.47 -16.47
C THR A 292 16.38 -11.05 -16.59
N SER A 293 16.03 -10.46 -15.45
CA SER A 293 15.41 -9.13 -15.40
C SER A 293 15.87 -8.37 -14.15
N THR A 294 15.58 -7.08 -14.10
CA THR A 294 15.61 -6.28 -12.88
C THR A 294 14.26 -5.61 -12.72
N PHE A 295 13.72 -5.55 -11.51
CA PHE A 295 12.45 -4.88 -11.25
C PHE A 295 12.64 -3.49 -10.67
N ILE A 296 11.90 -2.51 -11.19
CA ILE A 296 11.74 -1.18 -10.63
C ILE A 296 10.38 -1.15 -9.93
N ALA A 297 10.41 -1.13 -8.60
CA ALA A 297 9.23 -1.02 -7.75
C ALA A 297 8.93 0.46 -7.48
N VAL A 298 7.75 0.89 -7.92
CA VAL A 298 7.28 2.27 -7.80
C VAL A 298 6.27 2.34 -6.66
N TYR A 299 6.50 3.23 -5.71
CA TYR A 299 5.63 3.48 -4.56
C TYR A 299 5.10 4.92 -4.64
N GLN A 300 3.81 5.07 -4.44
CA GLN A 300 3.17 6.37 -4.38
C GLN A 300 3.36 7.04 -3.01
N ALA A 301 3.34 8.37 -2.99
CA ALA A 301 3.31 9.13 -1.75
C ALA A 301 1.89 9.09 -1.15
N PRO A 302 1.74 9.13 0.19
CA PRO A 302 0.43 9.31 0.81
C PRO A 302 -0.27 10.57 0.27
N GLY A 303 -1.56 10.44 -0.08
CA GLY A 303 -2.39 11.52 -0.63
C GLY A 303 -2.16 11.86 -2.12
N SER A 304 -1.43 11.04 -2.88
CA SER A 304 -1.27 11.22 -4.34
C SER A 304 -2.25 10.35 -5.14
N ASN A 305 -2.58 10.78 -6.36
CA ASN A 305 -3.42 10.01 -7.29
C ASN A 305 -2.61 8.87 -7.96
N ALA A 306 -2.95 7.63 -7.62
CA ALA A 306 -2.27 6.44 -8.14
C ALA A 306 -2.41 6.28 -9.67
N VAL A 307 -3.62 6.49 -10.22
CA VAL A 307 -3.92 6.30 -11.65
C VAL A 307 -3.16 7.33 -12.49
N GLU A 308 -3.22 8.60 -12.10
CA GLU A 308 -2.48 9.68 -12.76
C GLU A 308 -0.96 9.46 -12.68
N LEU A 309 -0.47 8.97 -11.54
CA LEU A 309 0.94 8.66 -11.36
C LEU A 309 1.37 7.47 -12.24
N ALA A 310 0.55 6.43 -12.35
CA ALA A 310 0.79 5.27 -13.21
C ALA A 310 0.90 5.67 -14.68
N GLU A 311 -0.05 6.46 -15.18
CA GLU A 311 -0.02 7.00 -16.56
C GLU A 311 1.25 7.82 -16.82
N LYS A 312 1.63 8.71 -15.89
CA LYS A 312 2.86 9.51 -16.02
C LYS A 312 4.12 8.66 -16.05
N VAL A 313 4.19 7.63 -15.20
CA VAL A 313 5.33 6.71 -15.21
C VAL A 313 5.39 5.96 -16.54
N ALA A 314 4.27 5.46 -17.05
CA ALA A 314 4.23 4.79 -18.35
C ALA A 314 4.76 5.71 -19.47
N VAL A 315 4.29 6.95 -19.53
CA VAL A 315 4.78 7.96 -20.51
C VAL A 315 6.28 8.22 -20.37
N VAL A 316 6.78 8.35 -19.14
CA VAL A 316 8.23 8.58 -18.91
C VAL A 316 9.05 7.35 -19.28
N MET A 317 8.55 6.14 -19.03
CA MET A 317 9.23 4.90 -19.41
C MET A 317 9.26 4.72 -20.93
N ASP A 318 8.18 5.07 -21.63
CA ASP A 318 8.12 5.07 -23.10
C ASP A 318 9.11 6.08 -23.71
N ASP A 319 9.23 7.29 -23.15
CA ASP A 319 10.25 8.27 -23.57
C ASP A 319 11.66 7.72 -23.34
N LEU A 320 11.91 7.11 -22.18
CA LEU A 320 13.21 6.53 -21.83
C LEU A 320 13.58 5.35 -22.72
N ALA A 321 12.60 4.59 -23.21
CA ALA A 321 12.83 3.45 -24.11
C ALA A 321 13.57 3.84 -25.39
N SER A 322 13.40 5.08 -25.88
CA SER A 322 14.14 5.60 -27.03
C SER A 322 15.66 5.71 -26.82
N ARG A 323 16.11 5.71 -25.55
CA ARG A 323 17.51 5.84 -25.13
C ARG A 323 18.11 4.52 -24.64
N TYR A 324 17.37 3.43 -24.73
CA TYR A 324 17.85 2.12 -24.29
C TYR A 324 18.98 1.62 -25.19
N PRO A 325 19.97 0.92 -24.61
CA PRO A 325 20.91 0.13 -25.38
C PRO A 325 20.17 -0.92 -26.22
N VAL A 326 20.72 -1.26 -27.38
CA VAL A 326 20.11 -2.25 -28.28
C VAL A 326 19.97 -3.60 -27.56
N GLY A 327 18.76 -4.16 -27.54
CA GLY A 327 18.46 -5.44 -26.88
C GLY A 327 17.94 -5.32 -25.45
N MET A 328 17.64 -4.10 -24.98
CA MET A 328 16.96 -3.84 -23.70
C MET A 328 15.52 -3.41 -23.94
N GLU A 329 14.60 -3.98 -23.17
CA GLU A 329 13.16 -3.68 -23.20
C GLU A 329 12.65 -3.50 -21.77
N HIS A 330 11.48 -2.84 -21.63
CA HIS A 330 10.79 -2.76 -20.37
C HIS A 330 9.35 -3.28 -20.51
N VAL A 331 8.81 -3.85 -19.43
CA VAL A 331 7.43 -4.34 -19.35
C VAL A 331 6.87 -4.02 -17.97
N VAL A 332 5.65 -3.50 -17.91
CA VAL A 332 4.93 -3.35 -16.64
C VAL A 332 4.39 -4.72 -16.23
N SER A 333 5.06 -5.37 -15.29
CA SER A 333 4.74 -6.73 -14.83
C SER A 333 3.56 -6.78 -13.86
N LEU A 334 3.40 -5.72 -13.06
CA LEU A 334 2.28 -5.52 -12.15
C LEU A 334 1.89 -4.05 -12.17
N ASP A 335 0.58 -3.80 -12.23
CA ASP A 335 -0.03 -2.48 -12.12
C ASP A 335 -1.26 -2.57 -11.22
N SER A 336 -1.14 -2.05 -10.00
CA SER A 336 -2.23 -2.05 -9.01
C SER A 336 -3.33 -1.03 -9.33
N THR A 337 -3.17 -0.21 -10.37
CA THR A 337 -4.18 0.79 -10.79
C THR A 337 -5.18 0.23 -11.79
N LYS A 338 -4.89 -0.89 -12.47
CA LYS A 338 -5.81 -1.55 -13.40
C LYS A 338 -7.16 -1.94 -12.78
N PRO A 339 -7.23 -2.51 -11.55
CA PRO A 339 -8.51 -2.78 -10.91
C PRO A 339 -9.31 -1.50 -10.62
N ILE A 340 -8.63 -0.38 -10.40
CA ILE A 340 -9.27 0.92 -10.14
C ILE A 340 -9.96 1.41 -11.40
N THR A 341 -9.25 1.43 -12.53
CA THR A 341 -9.81 1.90 -13.81
C THR A 341 -10.92 0.97 -14.29
N ALA A 342 -10.69 -0.36 -14.27
CA ALA A 342 -11.72 -1.34 -14.63
C ALA A 342 -12.96 -1.25 -13.72
N GLY A 343 -12.77 -1.09 -12.41
CA GLY A 343 -13.87 -0.92 -11.47
C GLY A 343 -14.67 0.36 -11.71
N ILE A 344 -14.02 1.46 -12.06
CA ILE A 344 -14.70 2.72 -12.40
C ILE A 344 -15.48 2.57 -13.71
N ASP A 345 -14.90 1.95 -14.73
CA ASP A 345 -15.58 1.71 -16.01
C ASP A 345 -16.85 0.86 -15.81
N GLU A 346 -16.77 -0.21 -15.02
CA GLU A 346 -17.92 -1.06 -14.66
C GLU A 346 -19.00 -0.29 -13.88
N ILE A 347 -18.60 0.60 -12.96
CA ILE A 347 -19.55 1.44 -12.22
C ILE A 347 -20.21 2.47 -13.14
N ILE A 348 -19.49 3.03 -14.11
CA ILE A 348 -20.05 3.94 -15.11
C ILE A 348 -21.07 3.20 -15.99
N GLU A 349 -20.74 1.99 -16.45
CA GLU A 349 -21.70 1.13 -17.15
C GLU A 349 -22.94 0.86 -16.29
N THR A 350 -22.73 0.49 -15.04
CA THR A 350 -23.81 0.25 -14.07
C THR A 350 -24.67 1.50 -13.87
N LEU A 351 -24.08 2.70 -13.81
CA LEU A 351 -24.78 3.97 -13.70
C LEU A 351 -25.66 4.23 -14.93
N VAL A 352 -25.16 3.96 -16.13
CA VAL A 352 -25.92 4.08 -17.38
C VAL A 352 -27.07 3.06 -17.42
N ILE A 353 -26.83 1.80 -17.06
CA ILE A 353 -27.85 0.77 -16.99
C ILE A 353 -28.94 1.15 -15.98
N ALA A 354 -28.55 1.55 -14.77
CA ALA A 354 -29.47 1.97 -13.72
C ALA A 354 -30.29 3.18 -14.16
N LEU A 355 -29.69 4.17 -14.83
CA LEU A 355 -30.38 5.31 -15.39
C LEU A 355 -31.42 4.89 -16.44
N VAL A 356 -31.05 4.01 -17.38
CA VAL A 356 -31.97 3.49 -18.41
C VAL A 356 -33.12 2.71 -17.78
N LEU A 357 -32.85 1.87 -16.78
CA LEU A 357 -33.87 1.10 -16.05
C LEU A 357 -34.82 2.03 -15.30
N VAL A 358 -34.32 3.07 -14.64
CA VAL A 358 -35.15 4.07 -13.95
C VAL A 358 -36.03 4.82 -14.94
N ILE A 359 -35.48 5.28 -16.07
CA ILE A 359 -36.27 5.92 -17.15
C ILE A 359 -37.37 4.98 -17.66
N LEU A 360 -37.05 3.70 -17.85
CA LEU A 360 -38.01 2.69 -18.30
C LEU A 360 -39.13 2.49 -17.27
N VAL A 361 -38.79 2.37 -15.99
CA VAL A 361 -39.76 2.23 -14.90
C VAL A 361 -40.66 3.46 -14.84
N VAL A 362 -40.10 4.67 -14.86
CA VAL A 362 -40.85 5.93 -14.89
C VAL A 362 -41.79 5.97 -16.11
N PHE A 363 -41.32 5.57 -17.29
CA PHE A 363 -42.15 5.50 -18.49
C PHE A 363 -43.34 4.54 -18.36
N ILE A 364 -43.12 3.35 -17.76
CA ILE A 364 -44.17 2.35 -17.55
C ILE A 364 -45.26 2.85 -16.59
N PHE A 365 -44.86 3.57 -15.52
CA PHE A 365 -45.80 4.13 -14.54
C PHE A 365 -46.55 5.35 -15.06
N ILE A 366 -45.84 6.30 -15.67
CA ILE A 366 -46.40 7.59 -16.09
C ILE A 366 -47.11 7.51 -17.45
N GLN A 367 -46.70 6.58 -18.33
CA GLN A 367 -47.30 6.30 -19.65
C GLN A 367 -47.34 7.49 -20.62
N ASP A 368 -46.54 8.53 -20.36
CA ASP A 368 -46.39 9.72 -21.19
C ASP A 368 -44.91 10.05 -21.36
N TRP A 369 -44.44 10.12 -22.62
CA TRP A 369 -43.03 10.33 -22.93
C TRP A 369 -42.52 11.72 -22.53
N ARG A 370 -43.38 12.74 -22.52
CA ARG A 370 -43.01 14.11 -22.13
C ARG A 370 -42.92 14.24 -20.64
N ALA A 371 -43.83 13.59 -19.92
CA ALA A 371 -43.80 13.51 -18.48
C ALA A 371 -42.58 12.71 -17.99
N THR A 372 -42.22 11.64 -18.70
CA THR A 372 -41.00 10.86 -18.43
C THR A 372 -39.73 11.68 -18.69
N LEU A 373 -39.71 12.55 -19.71
CA LEU A 373 -38.55 13.39 -20.01
C LEU A 373 -38.15 14.32 -18.86
N ILE A 374 -39.12 14.73 -18.01
CA ILE A 374 -38.86 15.68 -16.92
C ILE A 374 -37.95 15.06 -15.84
N PRO A 375 -38.27 13.90 -15.23
CA PRO A 375 -37.33 13.21 -14.35
C PRO A 375 -36.03 12.81 -15.05
N THR A 376 -36.08 12.40 -16.33
CA THR A 376 -34.88 12.06 -17.11
C THR A 376 -33.88 13.22 -17.22
N LEU A 377 -34.35 14.46 -17.34
CA LEU A 377 -33.49 15.65 -17.35
C LEU A 377 -33.06 16.04 -15.93
N ALA A 378 -33.87 15.75 -14.92
CA ALA A 378 -33.57 16.09 -13.54
C ALA A 378 -32.45 15.24 -12.92
N ILE A 379 -32.35 13.96 -13.31
CA ILE A 379 -31.34 13.03 -12.78
C ILE A 379 -29.91 13.51 -13.09
N PRO A 380 -29.49 13.76 -14.35
CA PRO A 380 -28.12 14.18 -14.65
C PRO A 380 -27.74 15.51 -13.98
N VAL A 381 -28.69 16.45 -13.86
CA VAL A 381 -28.46 17.74 -13.18
C VAL A 381 -28.06 17.52 -11.71
N SER A 382 -28.70 16.57 -11.03
CA SER A 382 -28.47 16.33 -9.60
C SER A 382 -27.21 15.49 -9.35
N LEU A 383 -26.96 14.49 -10.20
CA LEU A 383 -25.77 13.63 -10.09
C LEU A 383 -24.49 14.38 -10.49
N VAL A 384 -24.48 15.02 -11.66
CA VAL A 384 -23.32 15.80 -12.12
C VAL A 384 -23.13 17.03 -11.23
N GLY A 385 -24.24 17.63 -10.78
CA GLY A 385 -24.20 18.75 -9.85
C GLY A 385 -23.51 18.40 -8.54
N ALA A 386 -23.56 17.14 -8.07
CA ALA A 386 -22.93 16.77 -6.81
C ALA A 386 -21.41 16.99 -6.80
N PHE A 387 -20.75 16.79 -7.96
CA PHE A 387 -19.31 17.05 -8.11
C PHE A 387 -18.93 18.51 -7.88
N MET A 388 -19.87 19.46 -7.94
CA MET A 388 -19.57 20.87 -7.66
C MET A 388 -19.05 21.11 -6.24
N LEU A 389 -19.44 20.27 -5.28
CA LEU A 389 -19.06 20.40 -3.87
C LEU A 389 -17.85 19.53 -3.49
N PHE A 390 -17.48 18.55 -4.31
CA PHE A 390 -16.39 17.62 -4.01
C PHE A 390 -15.05 18.33 -3.76
N PRO A 391 -14.62 19.32 -4.57
CA PRO A 391 -13.38 20.05 -4.30
C PRO A 391 -13.39 20.80 -2.96
N MET A 392 -14.54 21.35 -2.56
CA MET A 392 -14.67 22.07 -1.28
C MET A 392 -14.61 21.13 -0.08
N LEU A 393 -15.00 19.86 -0.29
CA LEU A 393 -15.01 18.81 0.72
C LEU A 393 -13.73 17.98 0.73
N GLY A 394 -12.81 18.20 -0.22
CA GLY A 394 -11.59 17.42 -0.39
C GLY A 394 -11.86 15.98 -0.83
N PHE A 395 -12.93 15.74 -1.58
CA PHE A 395 -13.31 14.41 -2.04
C PHE A 395 -12.65 14.05 -3.37
N SER A 396 -12.42 12.76 -3.59
CA SER A 396 -11.98 12.18 -4.86
C SER A 396 -13.14 11.47 -5.57
N ILE A 397 -12.97 11.18 -6.86
CA ILE A 397 -13.82 10.23 -7.58
C ILE A 397 -13.31 8.83 -7.23
N ASN A 398 -14.08 8.11 -6.43
CA ASN A 398 -13.74 6.77 -5.97
C ASN A 398 -14.95 5.82 -5.98
N VAL A 399 -14.69 4.53 -5.80
CA VAL A 399 -15.70 3.46 -5.84
C VAL A 399 -16.89 3.79 -4.92
N LEU A 400 -16.63 4.28 -3.70
CA LEU A 400 -17.69 4.59 -2.73
C LEU A 400 -18.53 5.80 -3.14
N SER A 401 -17.89 6.85 -3.65
CA SER A 401 -18.59 8.03 -4.15
C SER A 401 -19.48 7.68 -5.35
N LEU A 402 -18.99 6.84 -6.28
CA LEU A 402 -19.75 6.43 -7.46
C LEU A 402 -20.90 5.47 -7.07
N LEU A 403 -20.68 4.54 -6.15
CA LEU A 403 -21.76 3.71 -5.59
C LEU A 403 -22.82 4.57 -4.88
N GLY A 404 -22.40 5.61 -4.17
CA GLY A 404 -23.28 6.63 -3.59
C GLY A 404 -24.14 7.30 -4.67
N LEU A 405 -23.54 7.67 -5.81
CA LEU A 405 -24.29 8.23 -6.95
C LEU A 405 -25.24 7.23 -7.59
N VAL A 406 -24.85 5.96 -7.75
CA VAL A 406 -25.71 4.89 -8.29
C VAL A 406 -26.94 4.72 -7.39
N LEU A 407 -26.77 4.66 -6.07
CA LEU A 407 -27.88 4.61 -5.14
C LEU A 407 -28.73 5.90 -5.17
N ALA A 408 -28.07 7.06 -5.33
CA ALA A 408 -28.75 8.34 -5.43
C ALA A 408 -29.68 8.43 -6.65
N ILE A 409 -29.45 7.70 -7.75
CA ILE A 409 -30.36 7.71 -8.93
C ILE A 409 -31.80 7.43 -8.50
N GLY A 410 -32.01 6.40 -7.69
CA GLY A 410 -33.33 6.00 -7.21
C GLY A 410 -33.95 7.01 -6.26
N ILE A 411 -33.12 7.70 -5.46
CA ILE A 411 -33.60 8.68 -4.48
C ILE A 411 -33.92 10.02 -5.15
N VAL A 412 -33.09 10.45 -6.10
CA VAL A 412 -33.20 11.72 -6.83
C VAL A 412 -34.44 11.71 -7.74
N VAL A 413 -34.75 10.57 -8.35
CA VAL A 413 -35.89 10.49 -9.28
C VAL A 413 -37.23 10.62 -8.56
N ASP A 414 -37.33 10.18 -7.30
CA ASP A 414 -38.58 10.16 -6.52
C ASP A 414 -39.21 11.55 -6.42
N ASP A 415 -38.43 12.58 -6.06
CA ASP A 415 -38.95 13.95 -5.93
C ASP A 415 -39.50 14.48 -7.27
N ALA A 416 -38.81 14.21 -8.38
CA ALA A 416 -39.24 14.62 -9.71
C ALA A 416 -40.49 13.86 -10.17
N ILE A 417 -40.60 12.57 -9.89
CA ILE A 417 -41.78 11.75 -10.19
C ILE A 417 -42.99 12.28 -9.43
N VAL A 418 -42.85 12.52 -8.12
CA VAL A 418 -43.95 13.01 -7.27
C VAL A 418 -44.50 14.34 -7.78
N VAL A 419 -43.62 15.26 -8.21
CA VAL A 419 -44.05 16.52 -8.85
C VAL A 419 -44.83 16.23 -10.13
N VAL A 420 -44.27 15.44 -11.05
CA VAL A 420 -44.89 15.16 -12.35
C VAL A 420 -46.23 14.45 -12.20
N GLU A 421 -46.32 13.46 -11.31
CA GLU A 421 -47.54 12.73 -10.98
C GLU A 421 -48.62 13.68 -10.45
N ALA A 422 -48.29 14.53 -9.48
CA ALA A 422 -49.23 15.51 -8.94
C ALA A 422 -49.73 16.51 -9.99
N VAL A 423 -48.86 16.94 -10.92
CA VAL A 423 -49.27 17.78 -12.06
C VAL A 423 -50.21 17.01 -13.00
N GLN A 424 -49.90 15.75 -13.33
CA GLN A 424 -50.75 14.93 -14.20
C GLN A 424 -52.15 14.69 -13.61
N VAL A 425 -52.25 14.45 -12.30
CA VAL A 425 -53.55 14.32 -11.61
C VAL A 425 -54.38 15.60 -11.77
N ASN A 426 -53.77 16.78 -11.65
CA ASN A 426 -54.46 18.06 -11.82
C ASN A 426 -54.75 18.40 -13.31
N LEU A 427 -53.91 17.97 -14.25
CA LEU A 427 -54.17 18.04 -15.69
C LEU A 427 -55.36 17.15 -16.10
N ALA A 428 -55.46 15.95 -15.52
CA ALA A 428 -56.58 15.02 -15.74
C ALA A 428 -57.91 15.60 -15.24
N LYS A 429 -57.89 16.43 -14.20
CA LYS A 429 -59.05 17.23 -13.73
C LYS A 429 -59.43 18.38 -14.67
N GLY A 430 -58.72 18.59 -15.78
CA GLY A 430 -59.03 19.57 -16.81
C GLY A 430 -58.38 20.94 -16.63
N MET A 431 -57.42 21.08 -15.72
CA MET A 431 -56.66 22.33 -15.53
C MET A 431 -55.64 22.55 -16.66
N GLY A 432 -55.33 23.81 -16.98
CA GLY A 432 -54.23 24.14 -17.91
C GLY A 432 -52.85 23.91 -17.27
N PRO A 433 -51.79 23.60 -18.05
CA PRO A 433 -50.48 23.15 -17.52
C PRO A 433 -49.86 24.05 -16.44
N ALA A 434 -49.82 25.37 -16.64
CA ALA A 434 -49.26 26.30 -15.67
C ALA A 434 -50.07 26.36 -14.36
N LYS A 435 -51.41 26.30 -14.45
CA LYS A 435 -52.29 26.30 -13.28
C LYS A 435 -52.25 24.95 -12.54
N ALA A 436 -52.30 23.84 -13.29
CA ALA A 436 -52.16 22.49 -12.75
C ALA A 436 -50.84 22.32 -11.98
N THR A 437 -49.74 22.85 -12.53
CA THR A 437 -48.43 22.83 -11.88
C THR A 437 -48.42 23.67 -10.60
N THR A 438 -49.02 24.86 -10.62
CA THR A 438 -49.06 25.72 -9.44
C THR A 438 -49.85 25.09 -8.29
N GLU A 439 -50.99 24.46 -8.58
CA GLU A 439 -51.78 23.74 -7.57
C GLU A 439 -51.07 22.48 -7.07
N ALA A 440 -50.47 21.69 -7.96
CA ALA A 440 -49.69 20.52 -7.57
C ALA A 440 -48.54 20.88 -6.61
N MET A 441 -47.80 21.95 -6.89
CA MET A 441 -46.69 22.37 -6.02
C MET A 441 -47.15 22.78 -4.62
N LYS A 442 -48.39 23.28 -4.44
CA LYS A 442 -48.92 23.57 -3.09
C LYS A 442 -49.12 22.29 -2.26
N GLU A 443 -49.40 21.17 -2.92
CA GLU A 443 -49.62 19.87 -2.28
C GLU A 443 -48.30 19.15 -1.98
N VAL A 444 -47.32 19.22 -2.89
CA VAL A 444 -46.11 18.38 -2.81
C VAL A 444 -44.85 19.08 -2.29
N SER A 445 -44.78 20.42 -2.24
CA SER A 445 -43.56 21.13 -1.83
C SER A 445 -43.12 20.78 -0.40
N ALA A 446 -44.05 20.76 0.56
CA ALA A 446 -43.73 20.45 1.94
C ALA A 446 -43.29 18.98 2.14
N PRO A 447 -43.98 17.97 1.56
CA PRO A 447 -43.49 16.60 1.53
C PRO A 447 -42.08 16.43 0.94
N ILE A 448 -41.78 17.08 -0.19
CA ILE A 448 -40.45 16.99 -0.84
C ILE A 448 -39.36 17.56 0.07
N ILE A 449 -39.62 18.69 0.73
CA ILE A 449 -38.67 19.26 1.71
C ILE A 449 -38.51 18.30 2.90
N ALA A 450 -39.59 17.64 3.33
CA ALA A 450 -39.56 16.68 4.44
C ALA A 450 -38.65 15.49 4.15
N THR A 451 -38.89 14.82 3.04
CA THR A 451 -38.14 13.63 2.62
C THR A 451 -36.67 13.95 2.48
N SER A 452 -36.36 15.09 1.87
CA SER A 452 -35.00 15.58 1.68
C SER A 452 -34.29 15.88 2.99
N LEU A 453 -34.93 16.60 3.91
CA LEU A 453 -34.34 16.90 5.23
C LEU A 453 -34.17 15.65 6.09
N VAL A 454 -35.09 14.70 6.02
CA VAL A 454 -34.98 13.40 6.71
C VAL A 454 -33.78 12.62 6.20
N LEU A 455 -33.59 12.54 4.88
CA LEU A 455 -32.43 11.87 4.29
C LEU A 455 -31.12 12.52 4.73
N VAL A 456 -31.04 13.86 4.68
CA VAL A 456 -29.88 14.60 5.19
C VAL A 456 -29.66 14.34 6.68
N ALA A 457 -30.71 14.30 7.50
CA ALA A 457 -30.62 13.99 8.94
C ALA A 457 -30.06 12.60 9.23
N VAL A 458 -30.35 11.61 8.38
CA VAL A 458 -29.80 10.26 8.53
C VAL A 458 -28.30 10.25 8.23
N PHE A 459 -27.87 10.99 7.21
CA PHE A 459 -26.48 10.94 6.72
C PHE A 459 -25.52 11.90 7.45
N VAL A 460 -25.99 13.01 8.02
CA VAL A 460 -25.14 13.99 8.74
C VAL A 460 -24.41 13.37 9.95
N PRO A 461 -25.05 12.57 10.82
CA PRO A 461 -24.35 11.89 11.92
C PRO A 461 -23.33 10.88 11.43
N VAL A 462 -23.67 10.14 10.37
CA VAL A 462 -22.79 9.14 9.74
C VAL A 462 -21.54 9.82 9.17
N ALA A 463 -21.69 10.99 8.58
CA ALA A 463 -20.58 11.78 8.03
C ALA A 463 -19.58 12.31 9.08
N ASN A 464 -19.93 12.29 10.37
CA ASN A 464 -19.09 12.72 11.49
C ASN A 464 -18.49 11.54 12.29
N MET A 465 -18.59 10.32 11.76
CA MET A 465 -17.90 9.18 12.34
C MET A 465 -16.38 9.34 12.21
N ALA A 466 -15.66 9.03 13.29
CA ALA A 466 -14.20 9.02 13.30
C ALA A 466 -13.63 7.69 12.76
N GLY A 467 -12.33 7.67 12.48
CA GLY A 467 -11.60 6.49 12.01
C GLY A 467 -11.86 6.11 10.55
N ILE A 468 -11.31 4.97 10.12
CA ILE A 468 -11.40 4.49 8.73
C ILE A 468 -12.85 4.27 8.31
N THR A 469 -13.64 3.57 9.13
CA THR A 469 -15.07 3.32 8.86
C THR A 469 -15.84 4.62 8.68
N GLY A 470 -15.51 5.64 9.48
CA GLY A 470 -16.12 6.95 9.36
C GLY A 470 -15.78 7.64 8.04
N ARG A 471 -14.52 7.59 7.59
CA ARG A 471 -14.11 8.13 6.28
C ARG A 471 -14.77 7.39 5.11
N LEU A 472 -14.85 6.07 5.17
CA LEU A 472 -15.55 5.24 4.19
C LEU A 472 -17.02 5.66 4.07
N TYR A 473 -17.73 5.75 5.19
CA TYR A 473 -19.13 6.15 5.21
C TYR A 473 -19.35 7.62 4.91
N GLN A 474 -18.41 8.50 5.25
CA GLN A 474 -18.50 9.93 4.99
C GLN A 474 -18.61 10.21 3.49
N GLN A 475 -17.79 9.55 2.66
CA GLN A 475 -17.84 9.71 1.21
C GLN A 475 -19.19 9.26 0.65
N PHE A 476 -19.63 8.05 1.02
CA PHE A 476 -20.92 7.51 0.59
C PHE A 476 -22.11 8.39 1.05
N ALA A 477 -22.15 8.76 2.33
CA ALA A 477 -23.23 9.51 2.96
C ALA A 477 -23.33 10.95 2.43
N ILE A 478 -22.20 11.65 2.33
CA ILE A 478 -22.17 13.04 1.84
C ILE A 478 -22.49 13.09 0.35
N THR A 479 -22.01 12.14 -0.46
CA THR A 479 -22.36 12.09 -1.88
C THR A 479 -23.87 11.98 -2.06
N ILE A 480 -24.53 11.05 -1.35
CA ILE A 480 -26.00 10.92 -1.39
C ILE A 480 -26.68 12.20 -0.89
N ALA A 481 -26.27 12.73 0.26
CA ALA A 481 -26.88 13.92 0.85
C ALA A 481 -26.80 15.13 -0.09
N VAL A 482 -25.65 15.35 -0.73
CA VAL A 482 -25.46 16.43 -1.71
C VAL A 482 -26.32 16.20 -2.95
N SER A 483 -26.33 14.98 -3.51
CA SER A 483 -27.17 14.65 -4.67
C SER A 483 -28.66 14.88 -4.37
N VAL A 484 -29.12 14.51 -3.18
CA VAL A 484 -30.49 14.72 -2.71
C VAL A 484 -30.77 16.21 -2.56
N ILE A 485 -29.90 17.01 -1.92
CA ILE A 485 -30.10 18.45 -1.77
C ILE A 485 -30.25 19.14 -3.14
N ILE A 486 -29.39 18.79 -4.10
CA ILE A 486 -29.49 19.33 -5.47
C ILE A 486 -30.78 18.84 -6.14
N SER A 487 -31.17 17.58 -5.93
CA SER A 487 -32.45 17.03 -6.39
C SER A 487 -33.65 17.81 -5.86
N SER A 488 -33.70 18.10 -4.56
CA SER A 488 -34.81 18.86 -3.97
C SER A 488 -34.89 20.27 -4.56
N ILE A 489 -33.75 20.93 -4.75
CA ILE A 489 -33.69 22.23 -5.44
C ILE A 489 -34.25 22.09 -6.85
N ASN A 490 -33.89 21.02 -7.56
CA ASN A 490 -34.33 20.75 -8.93
C ASN A 490 -35.84 20.45 -8.99
N ALA A 491 -36.36 19.65 -8.06
CA ALA A 491 -37.77 19.29 -7.92
C ALA A 491 -38.63 20.52 -7.56
N LEU A 492 -38.09 21.47 -6.79
CA LEU A 492 -38.75 22.73 -6.45
C LEU A 492 -38.51 23.84 -7.49
N SER A 493 -37.74 23.60 -8.56
CA SER A 493 -37.45 24.64 -9.57
C SER A 493 -37.62 24.16 -11.01
N LEU A 494 -36.72 23.32 -11.51
CA LEU A 494 -36.72 22.82 -12.89
C LEU A 494 -37.92 21.93 -13.18
N SER A 495 -38.25 20.98 -12.30
CA SER A 495 -39.36 20.05 -12.51
C SER A 495 -40.69 20.77 -12.76
N PRO A 496 -41.15 21.72 -11.92
CA PRO A 496 -42.36 22.48 -12.19
C PRO A 496 -42.23 23.41 -13.40
N ALA A 497 -41.05 24.00 -13.65
CA ALA A 497 -40.82 24.81 -14.85
C ALA A 497 -40.99 24.00 -16.15
N LEU A 498 -40.44 22.80 -16.20
CA LEU A 498 -40.57 21.88 -17.33
C LEU A 498 -41.99 21.32 -17.43
N CYS A 499 -42.66 21.03 -16.31
CA CYS A 499 -44.06 20.62 -16.29
C CYS A 499 -44.97 21.64 -16.97
N ALA A 500 -44.81 22.92 -16.63
CA ALA A 500 -45.61 24.00 -17.18
C ALA A 500 -45.36 24.24 -18.69
N LEU A 501 -44.16 23.91 -19.19
CA LEU A 501 -43.77 24.08 -20.60
C LEU A 501 -44.08 22.86 -21.49
N LEU A 502 -43.84 21.65 -20.99
CA LEU A 502 -43.82 20.42 -21.80
C LEU A 502 -45.09 19.58 -21.68
N LEU A 503 -45.72 19.56 -20.51
CA LEU A 503 -46.88 18.70 -20.26
C LEU A 503 -48.11 19.18 -21.02
N ARG A 504 -48.86 18.21 -21.55
CA ARG A 504 -50.17 18.41 -22.17
C ARG A 504 -51.20 17.51 -21.49
N LYS A 505 -52.47 17.70 -21.84
CA LYS A 505 -53.55 16.85 -21.38
C LYS A 505 -53.23 15.39 -21.76
N PRO A 506 -53.32 14.42 -20.81
CA PRO A 506 -53.03 13.02 -21.11
C PRO A 506 -53.97 12.50 -22.20
N GLU A 507 -53.42 11.95 -23.28
CA GLU A 507 -54.16 11.24 -24.32
C GLU A 507 -53.93 9.72 -24.18
N PRO A 508 -54.97 8.88 -24.31
CA PRO A 508 -54.83 7.45 -24.16
C PRO A 508 -53.92 6.87 -25.27
N VAL A 509 -52.86 6.18 -24.87
CA VAL A 509 -51.92 5.54 -25.79
C VAL A 509 -52.64 4.43 -26.56
N GLY A 510 -52.74 4.56 -27.88
CA GLY A 510 -53.38 3.57 -28.76
C GLY A 510 -52.50 2.35 -29.10
N GLY A 511 -53.10 1.34 -29.73
CA GLY A 511 -52.36 0.20 -30.29
C GLY A 511 -51.96 -0.90 -29.29
N ALA A 512 -50.90 -1.64 -29.59
CA ALA A 512 -50.41 -2.76 -28.77
C ALA A 512 -49.89 -2.28 -27.39
N LEU A 513 -49.22 -1.12 -27.33
CA LEU A 513 -48.78 -0.49 -26.08
C LEU A 513 -49.97 -0.17 -25.15
N GLY A 514 -51.06 0.37 -25.70
CA GLY A 514 -52.27 0.66 -24.92
C GLY A 514 -52.90 -0.58 -24.28
N ARG A 515 -52.83 -1.74 -24.95
CA ARG A 515 -53.30 -3.02 -24.39
C ARG A 515 -52.40 -3.50 -23.24
N PHE A 516 -51.09 -3.35 -23.38
CA PHE A 516 -50.13 -3.66 -22.33
C PHE A 516 -50.36 -2.77 -21.10
N PHE A 517 -50.39 -1.44 -21.28
CA PHE A 517 -50.66 -0.49 -20.20
C PHE A 517 -52.02 -0.72 -19.53
N GLY A 518 -53.07 -0.99 -20.30
CA GLY A 518 -54.38 -1.34 -19.74
C GLY A 518 -54.39 -2.66 -18.97
N SER A 519 -53.49 -3.61 -19.26
CA SER A 519 -53.30 -4.82 -18.46
C SER A 519 -52.50 -4.56 -17.20
N PHE A 520 -51.41 -3.79 -17.31
CA PHE A 520 -50.58 -3.37 -16.19
C PHE A 520 -51.40 -2.58 -15.16
N ASN A 521 -52.15 -1.56 -15.58
CA ASN A 521 -53.00 -0.75 -14.71
C ASN A 521 -54.03 -1.61 -13.98
N ARG A 522 -54.74 -2.51 -14.67
CA ARG A 522 -55.68 -3.44 -14.02
C ARG A 522 -55.03 -4.34 -12.97
N MET A 523 -53.80 -4.80 -13.22
CA MET A 523 -53.05 -5.61 -12.27
C MET A 523 -52.59 -4.77 -11.06
N PHE A 524 -52.12 -3.55 -11.32
CA PHE A 524 -51.69 -2.59 -10.31
C PHE A 524 -52.87 -2.19 -9.40
N ASP A 525 -54.00 -1.80 -9.97
CA ASP A 525 -55.23 -1.44 -9.25
C ASP A 525 -55.69 -2.60 -8.36
N ARG A 526 -55.71 -3.82 -8.90
CA ARG A 526 -56.07 -5.02 -8.13
C ARG A 526 -55.10 -5.29 -6.98
N SER A 527 -53.82 -5.03 -7.18
CA SER A 527 -52.80 -5.17 -6.14
C SER A 527 -52.94 -4.09 -5.07
N SER A 528 -53.22 -2.85 -5.48
CA SER A 528 -53.49 -1.72 -4.60
C SER A 528 -54.73 -1.96 -3.73
N GLU A 529 -55.84 -2.43 -4.31
CA GLU A 529 -57.05 -2.79 -3.56
C GLU A 529 -56.78 -3.88 -2.51
N ARG A 530 -55.99 -4.91 -2.86
CA ARG A 530 -55.59 -5.97 -1.93
C ARG A 530 -54.70 -5.44 -0.81
N TYR A 531 -53.72 -4.61 -1.15
CA TYR A 531 -52.84 -3.96 -0.17
C TYR A 531 -53.64 -3.09 0.79
N MET A 532 -54.53 -2.24 0.30
CA MET A 532 -55.43 -1.43 1.14
C MET A 532 -56.32 -2.30 2.03
N GLY A 533 -56.80 -3.43 1.50
CA GLY A 533 -57.57 -4.41 2.26
C GLY A 533 -56.76 -4.96 3.44
N PHE A 534 -55.53 -5.40 3.19
CA PHE A 534 -54.60 -5.87 4.22
C PHE A 534 -54.25 -4.78 5.25
N ALA A 535 -53.85 -3.60 4.77
CA ALA A 535 -53.52 -2.45 5.61
C ALA A 535 -54.69 -2.09 6.54
N ARG A 536 -55.93 -2.10 6.03
CA ARG A 536 -57.14 -1.86 6.81
C ARG A 536 -57.40 -2.94 7.87
N ILE A 537 -57.02 -4.20 7.63
CA ILE A 537 -57.17 -5.29 8.62
C ILE A 537 -56.20 -5.08 9.79
N VAL A 538 -54.96 -4.67 9.49
CA VAL A 538 -53.90 -4.42 10.47
C VAL A 538 -54.19 -3.15 11.25
N SER A 539 -54.46 -2.03 10.57
CA SER A 539 -54.60 -0.70 11.18
C SER A 539 -55.87 -0.51 12.00
N ARG A 540 -56.93 -1.28 11.75
CA ARG A 540 -58.25 -1.11 12.40
C ARG A 540 -58.25 -1.38 13.92
N LYS A 541 -57.27 -2.13 14.44
CA LYS A 541 -57.15 -2.38 15.90
C LYS A 541 -55.73 -2.15 16.36
N LEU A 542 -55.55 -1.25 17.34
CA LEU A 542 -54.24 -0.94 17.94
C LEU A 542 -53.46 -2.21 18.33
N LYS A 543 -54.13 -3.18 18.98
CA LYS A 543 -53.51 -4.47 19.36
C LYS A 543 -52.92 -5.24 18.16
N ARG A 544 -53.58 -5.23 17.00
CA ARG A 544 -53.08 -5.92 15.79
C ARG A 544 -51.88 -5.20 15.20
N SER A 545 -51.92 -3.87 15.12
CA SER A 545 -50.78 -3.06 14.69
C SER A 545 -49.56 -3.27 15.59
N THR A 546 -49.73 -3.24 16.92
CA THR A 546 -48.62 -3.45 17.86
C THR A 546 -48.05 -4.86 17.77
N ILE A 547 -48.90 -5.89 17.66
CA ILE A 547 -48.44 -7.27 17.46
C ILE A 547 -47.69 -7.41 16.13
N PHE A 548 -48.21 -6.82 15.05
CA PHE A 548 -47.56 -6.86 13.74
C PHE A 548 -46.18 -6.19 13.77
N ILE A 549 -46.09 -4.98 14.35
CA ILE A 549 -44.80 -4.28 14.54
C ILE A 549 -43.86 -5.12 15.40
N GLY A 550 -44.35 -5.71 16.51
CA GLY A 550 -43.54 -6.58 17.36
C GLY A 550 -43.01 -7.82 16.63
N ILE A 551 -43.81 -8.44 15.76
CA ILE A 551 -43.38 -9.56 14.92
C ILE A 551 -42.30 -9.11 13.94
N ILE A 552 -42.47 -7.96 13.28
CA ILE A 552 -41.48 -7.45 12.33
C ILE A 552 -40.16 -7.11 13.04
N ILE A 553 -40.22 -6.47 14.22
CA ILE A 553 -39.03 -6.19 15.04
C ILE A 553 -38.35 -7.49 15.48
N LEU A 554 -39.12 -8.49 15.92
CA LEU A 554 -38.58 -9.79 16.30
C LEU A 554 -37.91 -10.49 15.13
N LEU A 555 -38.54 -10.51 13.96
CA LEU A 555 -37.96 -11.09 12.75
C LEU A 555 -36.69 -10.34 12.33
N ALA A 556 -36.72 -9.01 12.33
CA ALA A 556 -35.55 -8.20 12.03
C ALA A 556 -34.41 -8.44 13.02
N ALA A 557 -34.71 -8.59 14.32
CA ALA A 557 -33.70 -8.91 15.33
C ALA A 557 -33.12 -10.33 15.15
N VAL A 558 -33.97 -11.33 14.87
CA VAL A 558 -33.53 -12.71 14.64
C VAL A 558 -32.66 -12.80 13.38
N PHE A 559 -33.12 -12.28 12.24
CA PHE A 559 -32.34 -12.29 11.01
C PHE A 559 -31.08 -11.42 11.12
N GLY A 560 -31.17 -10.25 11.75
CA GLY A 560 -30.02 -9.37 11.97
C GLY A 560 -28.93 -10.03 12.82
N SER A 561 -29.31 -10.81 13.84
CA SER A 561 -28.36 -11.56 14.67
C SER A 561 -27.65 -12.72 13.95
N GLN A 562 -28.17 -13.16 12.80
CA GLN A 562 -27.59 -14.25 12.00
C GLN A 562 -26.63 -13.74 10.91
N VAL A 563 -26.66 -12.45 10.58
CA VAL A 563 -25.76 -11.88 9.58
C VAL A 563 -24.40 -11.61 10.23
N PRO A 564 -23.33 -12.30 9.81
CA PRO A 564 -22.02 -12.09 10.41
C PRO A 564 -21.47 -10.71 10.02
N GLY A 565 -20.86 -10.02 10.98
CA GLY A 565 -20.21 -8.73 10.72
C GLY A 565 -18.88 -8.90 9.99
N GLY A 566 -18.44 -7.90 9.24
CA GLY A 566 -17.12 -7.86 8.61
C GLY A 566 -16.76 -6.43 8.22
N PHE A 567 -15.51 -6.20 7.81
CA PHE A 567 -15.00 -4.86 7.52
C PHE A 567 -15.13 -4.48 6.04
N VAL A 568 -14.29 -5.04 5.17
CA VAL A 568 -14.31 -4.83 3.71
C VAL A 568 -14.13 -6.20 3.03
N PRO A 569 -14.94 -6.54 2.02
CA PRO A 569 -14.79 -7.81 1.32
C PRO A 569 -13.46 -7.88 0.56
N GLU A 570 -12.91 -9.09 0.44
CA GLU A 570 -11.76 -9.33 -0.43
C GLU A 570 -12.19 -9.30 -1.90
N GLU A 571 -11.52 -8.48 -2.69
CA GLU A 571 -11.78 -8.31 -4.12
C GLU A 571 -10.73 -9.03 -4.98
N ASP A 572 -11.10 -9.34 -6.20
CA ASP A 572 -10.16 -9.84 -7.19
C ASP A 572 -9.39 -8.67 -7.83
N GLN A 573 -8.23 -8.34 -7.23
CA GLN A 573 -7.35 -7.26 -7.67
C GLN A 573 -6.53 -7.58 -8.93
N GLY A 574 -6.75 -8.73 -9.60
CA GLY A 574 -6.02 -9.05 -10.84
C GLY A 574 -4.53 -9.36 -10.66
N TYR A 575 -4.08 -9.62 -9.42
CA TYR A 575 -2.75 -10.15 -9.12
C TYR A 575 -2.74 -10.87 -7.77
N PHE A 576 -1.74 -11.71 -7.54
CA PHE A 576 -1.50 -12.36 -6.25
C PHE A 576 -0.03 -12.74 -6.08
N TYR A 577 0.32 -13.22 -4.89
CA TYR A 577 1.70 -13.58 -4.54
C TYR A 577 1.85 -15.07 -4.31
N ILE A 578 3.05 -15.60 -4.54
CA ILE A 578 3.47 -16.92 -4.07
C ILE A 578 4.73 -16.76 -3.25
N HIS A 579 4.67 -17.13 -1.98
CA HIS A 579 5.84 -17.21 -1.11
C HIS A 579 6.42 -18.62 -1.16
N VAL A 580 7.75 -18.72 -1.25
CA VAL A 580 8.50 -19.98 -1.26
C VAL A 580 9.59 -19.90 -0.20
N GLN A 581 9.64 -20.88 0.69
CA GLN A 581 10.61 -20.93 1.78
C GLN A 581 11.26 -22.31 1.85
N LEU A 582 12.58 -22.34 1.64
CA LEU A 582 13.42 -23.51 1.85
C LEU A 582 13.81 -23.64 3.33
N PRO A 583 14.33 -24.81 3.76
CA PRO A 583 14.90 -24.98 5.08
C PRO A 583 15.96 -23.92 5.40
N ASP A 584 16.06 -23.62 6.68
CA ASP A 584 16.97 -22.66 7.28
C ASP A 584 18.41 -22.87 6.79
N ALA A 585 19.12 -21.77 6.58
CA ALA A 585 20.48 -21.73 6.01
C ALA A 585 20.64 -22.32 4.59
N ALA A 586 19.55 -22.57 3.85
CA ALA A 586 19.65 -22.82 2.42
C ALA A 586 20.29 -21.62 1.70
N SER A 587 21.21 -21.92 0.78
CA SER A 587 21.85 -20.89 -0.04
C SER A 587 20.86 -20.32 -1.05
N ILE A 588 21.08 -19.06 -1.44
CA ILE A 588 20.27 -18.40 -2.46
C ILE A 588 20.31 -19.13 -3.80
N GLN A 589 21.42 -19.80 -4.14
CA GLN A 589 21.53 -20.61 -5.35
C GLN A 589 20.55 -21.80 -5.31
N ARG A 590 20.46 -22.49 -4.17
CA ARG A 590 19.51 -23.61 -4.00
C ARG A 590 18.07 -23.11 -4.03
N THR A 591 17.79 -21.95 -3.44
CA THR A 591 16.48 -21.29 -3.55
C THR A 591 16.17 -20.94 -5.00
N ASP A 592 17.14 -20.41 -5.75
CA ASP A 592 16.97 -20.04 -7.15
C ASP A 592 16.65 -21.24 -8.05
N GLU A 593 17.25 -22.40 -7.79
CA GLU A 593 16.92 -23.65 -8.50
C GLU A 593 15.46 -24.06 -8.31
N VAL A 594 14.94 -24.00 -7.08
CA VAL A 594 13.52 -24.29 -6.78
C VAL A 594 12.60 -23.25 -7.42
N MET A 595 12.99 -21.97 -7.36
CA MET A 595 12.25 -20.88 -8.01
C MET A 595 12.19 -21.07 -9.53
N ARG A 596 13.27 -21.47 -10.20
CA ARG A 596 13.26 -21.76 -11.66
C ARG A 596 12.33 -22.91 -12.02
N MET A 597 12.31 -23.96 -11.20
CA MET A 597 11.41 -25.09 -11.41
C MET A 597 9.94 -24.65 -11.33
N LEU A 598 9.58 -23.88 -10.29
CA LEU A 598 8.24 -23.34 -10.11
C LEU A 598 7.87 -22.34 -11.21
N GLU A 599 8.80 -21.47 -11.60
CA GLU A 599 8.61 -20.50 -12.68
C GLU A 599 8.27 -21.19 -14.01
N ALA A 600 8.93 -22.30 -14.33
CA ALA A 600 8.65 -23.05 -15.55
C ALA A 600 7.24 -23.68 -15.55
N ASP A 601 6.79 -24.19 -14.40
CA ASP A 601 5.44 -24.75 -14.24
C ASP A 601 4.36 -23.65 -14.28
N LEU A 602 4.59 -22.53 -13.61
CA LEU A 602 3.70 -21.36 -13.63
C LEU A 602 3.62 -20.76 -15.04
N GLY A 603 4.75 -20.59 -15.73
CA GLY A 603 4.79 -20.06 -17.09
C GLY A 603 4.16 -20.97 -18.14
N ALA A 604 3.99 -22.26 -17.86
CA ALA A 604 3.23 -23.18 -18.72
C ALA A 604 1.70 -23.02 -18.56
N ASN A 605 1.24 -22.36 -17.50
CA ASN A 605 -0.19 -22.13 -17.27
C ASN A 605 -0.68 -20.91 -18.06
N LYS A 606 -1.65 -21.12 -18.94
CA LYS A 606 -2.25 -20.06 -19.77
C LYS A 606 -3.05 -19.03 -18.98
N ASP A 607 -3.44 -19.35 -17.74
CA ASP A 607 -4.14 -18.40 -16.87
C ASP A 607 -3.23 -17.27 -16.38
N PHE A 608 -1.89 -17.40 -16.50
CA PHE A 608 -0.90 -16.44 -16.00
C PHE A 608 -0.24 -15.69 -17.16
N ALA A 609 -0.45 -14.37 -17.21
CA ALA A 609 0.13 -13.50 -18.23
C ALA A 609 1.60 -13.15 -17.91
N MET A 610 1.89 -12.86 -16.65
CA MET A 610 3.24 -12.52 -16.18
C MET A 610 3.56 -13.25 -14.88
N VAL A 611 4.76 -13.83 -14.83
CA VAL A 611 5.37 -14.47 -13.67
C VAL A 611 6.67 -13.73 -13.36
N SER A 612 6.65 -12.93 -12.29
CA SER A 612 7.81 -12.17 -11.84
C SER A 612 8.42 -12.85 -10.61
N ALA A 613 9.60 -13.43 -10.77
CA ALA A 613 10.30 -14.19 -9.74
C ALA A 613 11.39 -13.34 -9.07
N ILE A 614 11.42 -13.35 -7.75
CA ILE A 614 12.45 -12.69 -6.92
C ILE A 614 12.97 -13.72 -5.90
N SER A 615 14.12 -14.31 -6.18
CA SER A 615 14.84 -15.17 -5.25
C SER A 615 15.64 -14.31 -4.27
N GLY A 616 15.62 -14.65 -2.98
CA GLY A 616 16.36 -13.93 -1.94
C GLY A 616 15.55 -12.87 -1.18
N PHE A 617 14.23 -12.79 -1.41
CA PHE A 617 13.36 -11.78 -0.80
C PHE A 617 12.14 -12.42 -0.13
N ASN A 618 11.83 -12.00 1.09
CA ASN A 618 10.66 -12.41 1.83
C ASN A 618 9.69 -11.22 1.94
N LEU A 619 8.53 -11.29 1.27
CA LEU A 619 7.52 -10.21 1.31
C LEU A 619 6.93 -10.02 2.71
N LEU A 620 6.70 -11.11 3.44
CA LEU A 620 6.00 -11.11 4.72
C LEU A 620 6.84 -10.44 5.81
N SER A 621 8.16 -10.66 5.82
CA SER A 621 9.08 -9.94 6.70
C SER A 621 9.69 -8.69 6.04
N SER A 622 9.45 -8.46 4.74
CA SER A 622 10.08 -7.39 3.96
C SER A 622 11.62 -7.36 4.06
N ALA A 623 12.24 -8.53 4.30
CA ALA A 623 13.67 -8.69 4.51
C ALA A 623 14.32 -9.55 3.41
N SER A 624 15.61 -9.31 3.18
CA SER A 624 16.44 -10.18 2.32
C SER A 624 16.72 -11.48 3.07
N SER A 625 16.44 -12.62 2.44
CA SER A 625 16.53 -13.94 3.06
C SER A 625 16.97 -14.97 2.02
N SER A 626 18.08 -15.66 2.26
CA SER A 626 18.69 -16.55 1.26
C SER A 626 17.87 -17.81 0.99
N ASN A 627 17.07 -18.26 1.96
CA ASN A 627 16.17 -19.41 1.85
C ASN A 627 14.75 -19.02 1.41
N SER A 628 14.47 -17.75 1.11
CA SER A 628 13.15 -17.27 0.71
C SER A 628 13.12 -16.81 -0.74
N GLY A 629 11.96 -16.97 -1.38
CA GLY A 629 11.66 -16.47 -2.71
C GLY A 629 10.21 -16.01 -2.82
N LEU A 630 9.97 -15.09 -3.73
CA LEU A 630 8.67 -14.48 -3.98
C LEU A 630 8.35 -14.51 -5.47
N PHE A 631 7.11 -14.85 -5.80
CA PHE A 631 6.53 -14.55 -7.10
C PHE A 631 5.46 -13.48 -6.99
N PHE A 632 5.49 -12.50 -7.88
CA PHE A 632 4.31 -11.73 -8.26
C PHE A 632 3.70 -12.38 -9.50
N ILE A 633 2.43 -12.75 -9.40
CA ILE A 633 1.67 -13.36 -10.49
C ILE A 633 0.59 -12.40 -10.93
N THR A 634 0.62 -12.06 -12.22
CA THR A 634 -0.43 -11.30 -12.90
C THR A 634 -1.16 -12.25 -13.84
N PRO A 635 -2.38 -12.69 -13.49
CA PRO A 635 -3.25 -13.45 -14.39
C PRO A 635 -3.58 -12.69 -15.68
N VAL A 636 -4.16 -13.40 -16.64
CA VAL A 636 -4.87 -12.74 -17.76
C VAL A 636 -6.06 -11.93 -17.24
N ASP A 637 -6.53 -10.97 -18.05
CA ASP A 637 -7.60 -10.04 -17.65
C ASP A 637 -8.91 -10.77 -17.32
N TRP A 638 -9.79 -10.11 -16.54
CA TRP A 638 -11.01 -10.72 -15.96
C TRP A 638 -11.92 -11.41 -16.98
N ASP A 639 -12.04 -10.88 -18.19
CA ASP A 639 -12.90 -11.45 -19.25
C ASP A 639 -12.31 -12.69 -19.94
N GLU A 640 -11.00 -12.88 -19.87
CA GLU A 640 -10.29 -13.98 -20.55
C GLU A 640 -10.11 -15.22 -19.66
N ARG A 641 -10.39 -15.11 -18.36
CA ARG A 641 -10.23 -16.19 -17.39
C ARG A 641 -11.55 -16.75 -16.87
N ALA A 642 -11.56 -18.06 -16.66
CA ALA A 642 -12.73 -18.76 -16.11
C ALA A 642 -12.81 -18.73 -14.58
N TRP A 643 -11.69 -18.42 -13.90
CA TRP A 643 -11.57 -18.51 -12.45
C TRP A 643 -11.10 -17.18 -11.87
N SER A 644 -11.73 -16.77 -10.77
CA SER A 644 -11.25 -15.66 -9.94
C SER A 644 -9.91 -15.98 -9.28
N VAL A 645 -9.14 -14.96 -8.87
CA VAL A 645 -7.91 -15.11 -8.07
C VAL A 645 -8.16 -16.00 -6.86
N ASN A 646 -9.23 -15.79 -6.10
CA ASN A 646 -9.53 -16.60 -4.92
C ASN A 646 -9.76 -18.08 -5.23
N GLN A 647 -10.25 -18.41 -6.43
CA GLN A 647 -10.35 -19.80 -6.89
C GLN A 647 -8.99 -20.34 -7.36
N LEU A 648 -8.21 -19.52 -8.08
CA LEU A 648 -6.85 -19.85 -8.52
C LEU A 648 -5.93 -20.12 -7.32
N LEU A 649 -5.97 -19.27 -6.28
CA LEU A 649 -5.23 -19.41 -5.04
C LEU A 649 -5.51 -20.75 -4.36
N ARG A 650 -6.79 -21.12 -4.20
CA ARG A 650 -7.17 -22.40 -3.58
C ARG A 650 -6.63 -23.61 -4.36
N ARG A 651 -6.74 -23.58 -5.68
CA ARG A 651 -6.23 -24.64 -6.55
C ARG A 651 -4.70 -24.72 -6.51
N LEU A 652 -4.05 -23.57 -6.56
CA LEU A 652 -2.60 -23.48 -6.55
C LEU A 652 -2.01 -23.91 -5.21
N ASN A 653 -2.62 -23.51 -4.08
CA ASN A 653 -2.20 -23.95 -2.75
C ASN A 653 -2.27 -25.46 -2.56
N TYR A 654 -3.31 -26.12 -3.11
CA TYR A 654 -3.37 -27.57 -3.10
C TYR A 654 -2.21 -28.21 -3.88
N LYS A 655 -1.88 -27.65 -5.06
CA LYS A 655 -0.76 -28.11 -5.90
C LYS A 655 0.59 -27.87 -5.23
N LEU A 656 0.83 -26.65 -4.73
CA LEU A 656 2.08 -26.26 -4.07
C LEU A 656 2.37 -27.10 -2.82
N ALA A 657 1.34 -27.47 -2.06
CA ALA A 657 1.49 -28.33 -0.89
C ALA A 657 1.94 -29.76 -1.23
N MET A 658 1.70 -30.24 -2.45
CA MET A 658 2.04 -31.60 -2.89
C MET A 658 3.30 -31.68 -3.76
N GLU A 659 3.54 -30.67 -4.59
CA GLU A 659 4.49 -30.76 -5.71
C GLU A 659 5.84 -30.09 -5.48
N VAL A 660 6.06 -29.35 -4.38
CA VAL A 660 7.32 -28.63 -4.13
C VAL A 660 8.22 -29.42 -3.18
N PRO A 661 9.22 -30.18 -3.67
CA PRO A 661 10.04 -31.03 -2.81
C PRO A 661 11.04 -30.15 -2.04
N GLY A 662 11.04 -30.27 -0.71
CA GLY A 662 12.06 -29.63 0.12
C GLY A 662 11.93 -28.11 0.28
N ALA A 663 10.76 -27.53 -0.04
CA ALA A 663 10.40 -26.16 0.31
C ALA A 663 8.91 -26.07 0.67
N ARG A 664 8.52 -25.08 1.48
CA ARG A 664 7.13 -24.71 1.74
C ARG A 664 6.75 -23.60 0.79
N ALA A 665 5.72 -23.79 -0.01
CA ALA A 665 5.21 -22.76 -0.92
C ALA A 665 3.71 -22.57 -0.72
N PHE A 666 3.26 -21.32 -0.70
CA PHE A 666 1.84 -20.98 -0.63
C PHE A 666 1.56 -19.66 -1.33
N ALA A 667 0.36 -19.55 -1.88
CA ALA A 667 -0.15 -18.40 -2.58
C ALA A 667 -1.18 -17.65 -1.71
N PHE A 668 -1.15 -16.32 -1.78
CA PHE A 668 -2.05 -15.43 -1.05
C PHE A 668 -2.31 -14.14 -1.84
N GLY A 669 -3.45 -13.50 -1.58
CA GLY A 669 -3.84 -12.26 -2.24
C GLY A 669 -3.29 -11.01 -1.54
N PRO A 670 -3.34 -9.84 -2.20
CA PRO A 670 -3.10 -8.56 -1.54
C PRO A 670 -4.17 -8.24 -0.47
N PRO A 671 -3.89 -7.30 0.45
CA PRO A 671 -4.91 -6.82 1.39
C PRO A 671 -6.08 -6.14 0.66
N ALA A 672 -7.28 -6.19 1.25
CA ALA A 672 -8.49 -5.57 0.68
C ALA A 672 -8.37 -4.04 0.54
N ILE A 673 -7.70 -3.39 1.50
CA ILE A 673 -7.32 -1.97 1.41
C ILE A 673 -5.79 -1.93 1.23
N PRO A 674 -5.29 -1.45 0.08
CA PRO A 674 -3.86 -1.32 -0.15
C PRO A 674 -3.16 -0.49 0.94
N GLY A 675 -2.07 -1.03 1.47
CA GLY A 675 -1.27 -0.41 2.52
C GLY A 675 -1.62 -0.83 3.96
N LEU A 676 -2.69 -1.60 4.17
CA LEU A 676 -3.08 -2.14 5.48
C LEU A 676 -2.67 -3.61 5.68
N GLY A 677 -1.37 -3.88 5.60
CA GLY A 677 -0.80 -5.23 5.77
C GLY A 677 -0.13 -5.75 4.51
N SER A 678 0.50 -6.93 4.61
CA SER A 678 1.28 -7.54 3.52
C SER A 678 0.49 -8.56 2.68
N GLY A 679 -0.71 -8.95 3.11
CA GLY A 679 -1.57 -9.92 2.43
C GLY A 679 -3.01 -9.85 2.90
N SER A 680 -3.87 -10.70 2.33
CA SER A 680 -5.27 -10.83 2.70
C SER A 680 -5.47 -11.57 4.04
N GLY A 681 -6.66 -11.45 4.64
CA GLY A 681 -6.99 -12.04 5.94
C GLY A 681 -6.65 -11.18 7.18
N PHE A 682 -6.35 -11.84 8.30
CA PHE A 682 -6.04 -11.20 9.58
C PHE A 682 -4.54 -11.14 9.84
N SER A 683 -4.12 -10.17 10.65
CA SER A 683 -2.73 -10.00 11.08
C SER A 683 -2.67 -9.51 12.52
N LEU A 684 -1.80 -10.14 13.32
CA LEU A 684 -1.61 -9.84 14.73
C LEU A 684 -0.13 -9.93 15.11
N MET A 685 0.21 -9.22 16.18
CA MET A 685 1.53 -9.20 16.79
C MET A 685 1.45 -9.81 18.18
N LEU A 686 2.15 -10.91 18.39
CA LEU A 686 2.37 -11.47 19.72
C LEU A 686 3.59 -10.79 20.33
N GLN A 687 3.39 -9.96 21.34
CA GLN A 687 4.42 -9.17 22.00
C GLN A 687 4.92 -9.88 23.25
N ASP A 688 6.23 -9.89 23.43
CA ASP A 688 6.89 -10.31 24.68
C ASP A 688 7.18 -9.08 25.55
N MET A 689 6.52 -9.01 26.70
CA MET A 689 6.68 -7.94 27.69
C MET A 689 7.69 -8.32 28.79
N GLY A 690 8.14 -9.58 28.84
CA GLY A 690 9.10 -10.09 29.82
C GLY A 690 10.56 -9.83 29.45
N GLY A 691 10.86 -9.54 28.18
CA GLY A 691 12.23 -9.39 27.69
C GLY A 691 12.97 -10.73 27.57
N ASN A 692 12.22 -11.77 27.22
CA ASN A 692 12.70 -13.13 27.01
C ASN A 692 13.50 -13.25 25.71
N ASP A 693 14.10 -14.43 25.49
CA ASP A 693 14.85 -14.71 24.28
C ASP A 693 13.94 -14.98 23.06
N PRO A 694 14.47 -14.87 21.82
CA PRO A 694 13.72 -15.19 20.60
C PRO A 694 13.13 -16.60 20.59
N GLU A 695 13.82 -17.57 21.20
CA GLU A 695 13.41 -18.97 21.28
C GLU A 695 12.13 -19.16 22.11
N TYR A 696 12.03 -18.50 23.27
CA TYR A 696 10.82 -18.47 24.08
C TYR A 696 9.63 -17.93 23.27
N LEU A 697 9.83 -16.80 22.59
CA LEU A 697 8.80 -16.16 21.80
C LEU A 697 8.36 -17.05 20.61
N ALA A 698 9.29 -17.74 19.95
CA ALA A 698 8.97 -18.69 18.89
C ALA A 698 8.17 -19.89 19.40
N ALA A 699 8.56 -20.46 20.55
CA ALA A 699 7.87 -21.60 21.15
C ALA A 699 6.43 -21.25 21.53
N LYS A 700 6.22 -20.12 22.21
CA LYS A 700 4.87 -19.65 22.59
C LYS A 700 4.02 -19.24 21.40
N THR A 701 4.64 -18.67 20.38
CA THR A 701 3.93 -18.41 19.11
C THR A 701 3.49 -19.70 18.44
N ALA A 702 4.34 -20.74 18.42
CA ALA A 702 3.97 -22.03 17.83
C ALA A 702 2.82 -22.71 18.59
N GLU A 703 2.83 -22.65 19.93
CA GLU A 703 1.71 -23.11 20.77
C GLU A 703 0.40 -22.36 20.42
N PHE A 704 0.45 -21.03 20.31
CA PHE A 704 -0.69 -20.20 19.91
C PHE A 704 -1.19 -20.54 18.51
N VAL A 705 -0.30 -20.66 17.52
CA VAL A 705 -0.66 -20.98 16.12
C VAL A 705 -1.29 -22.37 16.01
N ALA A 706 -0.77 -23.35 16.76
CA ALA A 706 -1.36 -24.69 16.81
C ALA A 706 -2.78 -24.65 17.39
N ALA A 707 -2.97 -23.98 18.53
CA ALA A 707 -4.28 -23.81 19.15
C ALA A 707 -5.27 -23.03 18.26
N ALA A 708 -4.80 -22.00 17.56
CA ALA A 708 -5.60 -21.23 16.61
C ALA A 708 -6.02 -22.09 15.41
N SER A 709 -5.16 -22.99 14.93
CA SER A 709 -5.46 -23.87 13.78
C SER A 709 -6.49 -24.95 14.09
N GLU A 710 -6.75 -25.25 15.37
CA GLU A 710 -7.81 -26.18 15.79
C GLU A 710 -9.20 -25.53 15.81
N ARG A 711 -9.27 -24.20 15.76
CA ARG A 711 -10.54 -23.46 15.77
C ARG A 711 -11.25 -23.55 14.42
N PRO A 712 -12.56 -23.89 14.38
CA PRO A 712 -13.30 -23.98 13.12
C PRO A 712 -13.45 -22.64 12.41
N GLU A 713 -13.28 -21.52 13.12
CA GLU A 713 -13.34 -20.15 12.58
C GLU A 713 -12.08 -19.77 11.77
N ILE A 714 -10.98 -20.52 11.90
CA ILE A 714 -9.67 -20.18 11.33
C ILE A 714 -9.31 -21.20 10.23
N ALA A 715 -9.12 -20.73 8.99
CA ALA A 715 -8.67 -21.60 7.89
C ALA A 715 -7.16 -21.85 7.96
N SER A 716 -6.40 -20.81 8.27
CA SER A 716 -4.95 -20.86 8.40
C SER A 716 -4.49 -19.79 9.37
N ALA A 717 -3.47 -20.14 10.16
CA ALA A 717 -2.66 -19.22 10.93
C ALA A 717 -1.20 -19.65 10.77
N MET A 718 -0.32 -18.70 10.51
CA MET A 718 1.10 -19.00 10.28
C MET A 718 1.99 -17.82 10.69
N THR A 719 3.27 -18.13 10.89
CA THR A 719 4.33 -17.13 11.00
C THR A 719 5.52 -17.60 10.19
N THR A 720 6.25 -16.65 9.60
CA THR A 720 7.54 -16.91 8.96
C THR A 720 8.72 -16.72 9.92
N PHE A 721 8.46 -16.31 11.17
CA PHE A 721 9.50 -16.09 12.15
C PHE A 721 10.14 -17.42 12.58
N GLN A 722 11.47 -17.42 12.58
CA GLN A 722 12.28 -18.54 13.04
C GLN A 722 13.34 -18.01 13.99
N ALA A 723 13.37 -18.52 15.23
CA ALA A 723 14.36 -18.12 16.22
C ALA A 723 15.67 -18.91 16.12
N SER A 724 15.64 -20.12 15.57
CA SER A 724 16.74 -21.09 15.65
C SER A 724 17.40 -21.38 14.31
N VAL A 725 17.67 -20.34 13.49
CA VAL A 725 18.38 -20.51 12.22
C VAL A 725 19.86 -20.80 12.50
N PRO A 726 20.50 -21.78 11.83
CA PRO A 726 21.91 -22.07 12.04
C PRO A 726 22.82 -20.88 11.74
N GLN A 727 23.69 -20.55 12.69
CA GLN A 727 24.66 -19.45 12.62
C GLN A 727 26.05 -19.91 13.10
N LYS A 728 27.06 -19.09 12.87
CA LYS A 728 28.43 -19.31 13.35
C LYS A 728 28.83 -18.14 14.26
N ALA A 729 29.09 -18.41 15.53
CA ALA A 729 29.60 -17.43 16.46
C ALA A 729 31.13 -17.41 16.39
N VAL A 730 31.72 -16.21 16.25
CA VAL A 730 33.18 -16.02 16.32
C VAL A 730 33.51 -15.33 17.64
N PHE A 731 34.18 -16.04 18.52
CA PHE A 731 34.58 -15.54 19.83
C PHE A 731 36.06 -15.16 19.82
N VAL A 732 36.36 -13.93 20.23
CA VAL A 732 37.73 -13.41 20.30
C VAL A 732 38.28 -13.60 21.72
N ASP A 733 39.43 -14.26 21.85
CA ASP A 733 40.17 -14.35 23.10
C ASP A 733 40.89 -13.02 23.35
N THR A 734 40.22 -12.14 24.10
CA THR A 734 40.71 -10.79 24.38
C THR A 734 41.96 -10.80 25.24
N GLU A 735 42.08 -11.71 26.20
CA GLU A 735 43.25 -11.81 27.07
C GLU A 735 44.49 -12.22 26.26
N LYS A 736 44.35 -13.21 25.38
CA LYS A 736 45.42 -13.67 24.49
C LYS A 736 45.81 -12.62 23.47
N ALA A 737 44.83 -11.94 22.86
CA ALA A 737 45.09 -10.84 21.93
C ALA A 737 45.89 -9.72 22.61
N MET A 738 45.48 -9.30 23.80
CA MET A 738 46.16 -8.24 24.56
C MET A 738 47.56 -8.68 25.02
N LYS A 739 47.76 -9.93 25.47
CA LYS A 739 49.08 -10.49 25.81
C LYS A 739 50.03 -10.54 24.62
N MET A 740 49.50 -10.82 23.44
CA MET A 740 50.28 -10.84 22.20
C MET A 740 50.50 -9.44 21.62
N GLY A 741 50.02 -8.37 22.26
CA GLY A 741 50.16 -6.99 21.79
C GLY A 741 49.30 -6.68 20.56
N VAL A 742 48.22 -7.42 20.33
CA VAL A 742 47.30 -7.25 19.21
C VAL A 742 46.12 -6.38 19.63
N SER A 743 45.85 -5.32 18.86
CA SER A 743 44.67 -4.46 19.06
C SER A 743 43.38 -5.21 18.71
N LEU A 744 42.39 -5.18 19.60
CA LEU A 744 41.08 -5.77 19.35
C LEU A 744 40.39 -5.15 18.13
N ASN A 745 40.58 -3.84 17.89
CA ASN A 745 40.04 -3.17 16.71
C ASN A 745 40.60 -3.78 15.41
N ASN A 746 41.89 -4.12 15.38
CA ASN A 746 42.50 -4.74 14.21
C ASN A 746 41.94 -6.15 13.99
N VAL A 747 41.69 -6.90 15.07
CA VAL A 747 41.04 -8.21 15.01
C VAL A 747 39.63 -8.08 14.42
N TYR A 748 38.79 -7.18 14.95
CA TYR A 748 37.42 -6.99 14.46
C TYR A 748 37.37 -6.47 13.03
N ASN A 749 38.19 -5.48 12.67
CA ASN A 749 38.28 -4.98 11.29
C ASN A 749 38.72 -6.09 10.32
N THR A 750 39.65 -6.93 10.74
CA THR A 750 40.15 -8.05 9.94
C THR A 750 39.08 -9.12 9.73
N ILE A 751 38.33 -9.49 10.78
CA ILE A 751 37.17 -10.41 10.67
C ILE A 751 36.09 -9.80 9.77
N GLY A 752 35.76 -8.52 9.97
CA GLY A 752 34.76 -7.80 9.19
C GLY A 752 35.13 -7.72 7.71
N ALA A 753 36.37 -7.35 7.39
CA ALA A 753 36.86 -7.35 6.03
C ALA A 753 36.93 -8.76 5.42
N PHE A 754 37.27 -9.77 6.22
CA PHE A 754 37.24 -11.15 5.74
C PHE A 754 35.81 -11.57 5.36
N LEU A 755 34.86 -11.55 6.30
CA LEU A 755 33.54 -12.15 6.09
C LEU A 755 32.53 -11.21 5.42
N GLY A 756 32.40 -9.97 5.92
CA GLY A 756 31.33 -9.03 5.54
C GLY A 756 31.74 -7.96 4.52
N GLY A 757 33.04 -7.78 4.29
CA GLY A 757 33.59 -6.71 3.46
C GLY A 757 33.67 -5.40 4.24
N SER A 758 34.85 -4.77 4.20
CA SER A 758 35.08 -3.49 4.88
C SER A 758 34.93 -2.34 3.90
N TYR A 759 34.04 -1.40 4.22
CA TYR A 759 33.98 -0.12 3.53
C TYR A 759 35.28 0.68 3.76
N VAL A 760 35.87 1.19 2.69
CA VAL A 760 37.16 1.91 2.76
C VAL A 760 36.99 3.40 2.50
N ASN A 761 36.50 3.75 1.32
CA ASN A 761 36.25 5.11 0.84
C ASN A 761 35.30 5.08 -0.37
N ASP A 762 35.06 6.26 -0.95
CA ASP A 762 34.22 6.42 -2.14
C ASP A 762 35.07 6.76 -3.37
N PHE A 763 34.52 6.53 -4.56
CA PHE A 763 35.05 6.94 -5.85
C PHE A 763 33.95 7.52 -6.74
N ASP A 764 34.36 8.37 -7.70
CA ASP A 764 33.45 9.05 -8.60
C ASP A 764 33.48 8.38 -9.99
N ARG A 765 32.33 7.94 -10.49
CA ARG A 765 32.19 7.39 -11.85
C ARG A 765 30.78 7.65 -12.39
N PHE A 766 30.64 7.87 -13.69
CA PHE A 766 29.34 8.13 -14.33
C PHE A 766 28.53 9.28 -13.69
N GLY A 767 29.21 10.28 -13.13
CA GLY A 767 28.58 11.40 -12.42
C GLY A 767 27.96 11.03 -11.06
N ARG A 768 28.34 9.87 -10.49
CA ARG A 768 27.85 9.36 -9.21
C ARG A 768 28.99 8.94 -8.30
N LEU A 769 28.68 8.96 -7.00
CA LEU A 769 29.55 8.50 -5.95
C LEU A 769 29.25 7.02 -5.64
N TYR A 770 30.27 6.17 -5.73
CA TYR A 770 30.20 4.74 -5.46
C TYR A 770 31.19 4.36 -4.36
N LYS A 771 30.94 3.24 -3.68
CA LYS A 771 31.76 2.78 -2.55
C LYS A 771 32.81 1.77 -2.99
N ALA A 772 33.98 1.82 -2.35
CA ALA A 772 35.00 0.78 -2.46
C ALA A 772 34.99 -0.13 -1.23
N TYR A 773 34.98 -1.43 -1.47
CA TYR A 773 35.01 -2.47 -0.42
C TYR A 773 36.22 -3.39 -0.60
N VAL A 774 36.86 -3.69 0.51
CA VAL A 774 37.88 -4.75 0.60
C VAL A 774 37.22 -5.97 1.23
N GLN A 775 37.24 -7.10 0.52
CA GLN A 775 36.71 -8.37 1.01
C GLN A 775 37.58 -9.53 0.54
N ALA A 776 37.63 -10.65 1.26
CA ALA A 776 38.32 -11.83 0.76
C ALA A 776 37.57 -12.50 -0.41
N GLU A 777 38.33 -13.11 -1.32
CA GLU A 777 37.76 -13.93 -2.41
C GLU A 777 36.81 -15.02 -1.85
N PRO A 778 35.70 -15.36 -2.56
CA PRO A 778 34.67 -16.26 -2.05
C PRO A 778 35.18 -17.64 -1.60
N GLU A 779 36.19 -18.18 -2.28
CA GLU A 779 36.79 -19.49 -1.97
C GLU A 779 37.43 -19.57 -0.57
N TYR A 780 37.85 -18.44 -0.01
CA TYR A 780 38.42 -18.38 1.34
C TYR A 780 37.36 -18.24 2.42
N ARG A 781 36.10 -17.93 2.08
CA ARG A 781 35.06 -17.59 3.07
C ARG A 781 34.01 -18.70 3.28
N GLN A 782 34.21 -19.85 2.65
CA GLN A 782 33.26 -20.97 2.74
C GLN A 782 33.30 -21.65 4.11
N ASN A 783 34.47 -21.76 4.73
CA ASN A 783 34.69 -22.52 5.95
C ASN A 783 35.55 -21.76 6.96
N ALA A 784 35.30 -21.98 8.25
CA ALA A 784 36.03 -21.36 9.35
C ALA A 784 37.53 -21.70 9.35
N ASP A 785 37.91 -22.87 8.81
CA ASP A 785 39.31 -23.32 8.77
C ASP A 785 40.23 -22.35 8.05
N LYS A 786 39.71 -21.55 7.11
CA LYS A 786 40.47 -20.57 6.32
C LYS A 786 40.83 -19.29 7.08
N LEU A 787 40.37 -19.14 8.33
CA LEU A 787 40.76 -18.03 9.20
C LEU A 787 42.25 -18.07 9.57
N ASP A 788 42.92 -19.21 9.43
CA ASP A 788 44.37 -19.37 9.64
C ASP A 788 45.23 -18.61 8.62
N LEU A 789 44.68 -18.33 7.43
CA LEU A 789 45.34 -17.57 6.38
C LEU A 789 45.28 -16.06 6.61
N PHE A 790 44.48 -15.59 7.57
CA PHE A 790 44.35 -14.19 7.91
C PHE A 790 45.26 -13.83 9.08
N TYR A 791 45.96 -12.71 8.95
CA TYR A 791 46.95 -12.26 9.93
C TYR A 791 46.63 -10.86 10.42
N VAL A 792 46.89 -10.64 11.71
CA VAL A 792 46.85 -9.34 12.36
C VAL A 792 48.25 -8.99 12.88
N LYS A 793 48.62 -7.71 12.83
CA LYS A 793 49.91 -7.27 13.38
C LYS A 793 49.82 -7.07 14.89
N ASN A 794 50.86 -7.50 15.60
CA ASN A 794 51.08 -7.09 16.97
C ASN A 794 51.92 -5.79 17.06
N ALA A 795 52.00 -5.24 18.26
CA ALA A 795 52.78 -4.03 18.58
C ALA A 795 54.28 -4.15 18.25
N GLU A 796 54.82 -5.37 18.21
CA GLU A 796 56.21 -5.66 17.87
C GLU A 796 56.43 -5.82 16.35
N GLY A 797 55.37 -5.69 15.54
CA GLY A 797 55.42 -5.82 14.08
C GLY A 797 55.37 -7.25 13.54
N GLY A 798 55.23 -8.25 14.41
CA GLY A 798 55.00 -9.65 14.08
C GLY A 798 53.57 -9.92 13.61
N ASN A 799 53.41 -10.90 12.72
CA ASN A 799 52.11 -11.33 12.20
C ASN A 799 51.58 -12.50 13.03
N VAL A 800 50.38 -12.35 13.59
CA VAL A 800 49.70 -13.37 14.37
C VAL A 800 48.52 -13.91 13.55
N PRO A 801 48.41 -15.23 13.30
CA PRO A 801 47.26 -15.82 12.63
C PRO A 801 45.99 -15.57 13.44
N LEU A 802 44.92 -15.18 12.75
CA LEU A 802 43.63 -14.87 13.37
C LEU A 802 43.05 -16.10 14.09
N SER A 803 43.23 -17.31 13.54
CA SER A 803 42.86 -18.58 14.18
C SER A 803 43.50 -18.83 15.55
N THR A 804 44.59 -18.13 15.87
CA THR A 804 45.21 -18.21 17.21
C THR A 804 44.44 -17.40 18.25
N LEU A 805 43.69 -16.39 17.81
CA LEU A 805 43.00 -15.41 18.64
C LEU A 805 41.48 -15.61 18.65
N VAL A 806 40.94 -16.41 17.73
CA VAL A 806 39.50 -16.62 17.59
C VAL A 806 39.14 -18.10 17.62
N HIS A 807 37.99 -18.41 18.19
CA HIS A 807 37.35 -19.72 18.07
C HIS A 807 35.96 -19.55 17.46
N VAL A 808 35.59 -20.49 16.58
CA VAL A 808 34.30 -20.48 15.88
C VAL A 808 33.45 -21.62 16.39
N GLU A 809 32.25 -21.32 16.86
CA GLU A 809 31.28 -22.31 17.34
C GLU A 809 29.99 -22.27 16.52
N ASN A 810 29.33 -23.42 16.43
CA ASN A 810 27.97 -23.47 15.89
C ASN A 810 27.01 -22.88 16.91
N THR A 811 26.21 -21.93 16.48
CA THR A 811 25.12 -21.37 17.28
C THR A 811 23.85 -21.33 16.44
N THR A 812 22.75 -20.92 17.04
CA THR A 812 21.53 -20.55 16.32
C THR A 812 21.14 -19.13 16.67
N GLY A 813 20.34 -18.51 15.82
CA GLY A 813 19.74 -17.21 16.09
C GLY A 813 18.69 -16.86 15.03
N PRO A 814 17.90 -15.80 15.25
CA PRO A 814 16.85 -15.44 14.33
C PRO A 814 17.41 -14.91 13.00
N GLU A 815 16.66 -15.12 11.90
CA GLU A 815 16.97 -14.50 10.61
C GLU A 815 16.68 -12.99 10.61
N TYR A 816 15.58 -12.64 11.25
CA TYR A 816 15.14 -11.27 11.49
C TYR A 816 14.41 -11.20 12.84
N THR A 817 14.36 -10.03 13.46
CA THR A 817 13.50 -9.78 14.61
C THR A 817 12.53 -8.64 14.32
N ASN A 818 11.30 -8.80 14.79
CA ASN A 818 10.30 -7.74 14.76
C ASN A 818 10.15 -7.13 16.15
N ARG A 819 9.93 -5.82 16.21
CA ARG A 819 9.43 -5.17 17.41
C ARG A 819 8.16 -4.41 17.08
N PHE A 820 7.23 -4.40 18.01
CA PHE A 820 5.96 -3.70 17.89
C PHE A 820 5.72 -2.92 19.16
N ASN A 821 5.52 -1.60 19.04
CA ASN A 821 5.31 -0.69 20.17
C ASN A 821 6.32 -0.91 21.32
N LEU A 822 7.62 -0.93 21.00
CA LEU A 822 8.76 -1.11 21.93
C LEU A 822 9.01 -2.52 22.46
N TYR A 823 8.20 -3.51 22.09
CA TYR A 823 8.36 -4.89 22.54
C TYR A 823 8.80 -5.79 21.40
N ARG A 824 9.68 -6.75 21.68
CA ARG A 824 9.97 -7.82 20.72
C ARG A 824 8.66 -8.57 20.44
N SER A 825 8.44 -8.89 19.18
CA SER A 825 7.15 -9.43 18.74
C SER A 825 7.30 -10.39 17.58
N VAL A 826 6.32 -11.27 17.42
CA VAL A 826 6.18 -12.12 16.24
C VAL A 826 4.86 -11.79 15.55
N GLU A 827 4.95 -11.63 14.24
CA GLU A 827 3.77 -11.45 13.41
C GLU A 827 3.17 -12.81 13.06
N VAL A 828 1.87 -12.96 13.31
CA VAL A 828 1.07 -14.10 12.90
C VAL A 828 0.02 -13.61 11.92
N THR A 829 0.01 -14.20 10.73
CA THR A 829 -0.94 -13.89 9.67
C THR A 829 -1.77 -15.12 9.34
N GLY A 830 -2.96 -14.91 8.80
CA GLY A 830 -3.87 -16.01 8.51
C GLY A 830 -5.16 -15.55 7.85
N ALA A 831 -6.06 -16.49 7.60
CA ALA A 831 -7.34 -16.22 6.97
C ALA A 831 -8.50 -16.85 7.75
N PRO A 832 -9.68 -16.20 7.78
CA PRO A 832 -10.89 -16.80 8.33
C PRO A 832 -11.29 -18.04 7.52
N ALA A 833 -11.90 -19.02 8.19
CA ALA A 833 -12.43 -20.21 7.53
C ALA A 833 -13.61 -19.88 6.63
N ALA A 834 -13.84 -20.72 5.61
CA ALA A 834 -14.95 -20.53 4.69
C ALA A 834 -16.29 -20.53 5.44
N GLY A 835 -17.08 -19.47 5.26
CA GLY A 835 -18.36 -19.29 5.94
C GLY A 835 -18.29 -18.52 7.27
N TYR A 836 -17.09 -18.18 7.73
CA TYR A 836 -16.86 -17.32 8.90
C TYR A 836 -16.43 -15.92 8.46
N SER A 837 -16.74 -14.93 9.28
CA SER A 837 -16.30 -13.56 9.03
C SER A 837 -14.99 -13.21 9.72
N SER A 838 -14.40 -12.08 9.31
CA SER A 838 -13.21 -11.51 9.94
C SER A 838 -13.43 -11.26 11.43
N ALA A 839 -14.56 -10.66 11.82
CA ALA A 839 -14.89 -10.41 13.22
C ALA A 839 -14.93 -11.69 14.07
N GLN A 840 -15.52 -12.78 13.54
CA GLN A 840 -15.58 -14.07 14.23
C GLN A 840 -14.19 -14.69 14.40
N ALA A 841 -13.34 -14.59 13.38
CA ALA A 841 -11.96 -15.06 13.46
C ALA A 841 -11.15 -14.25 14.50
N LEU A 842 -11.30 -12.93 14.53
CA LEU A 842 -10.65 -12.06 15.51
C LEU A 842 -11.10 -12.38 16.94
N ASP A 843 -12.40 -12.63 17.16
CA ASP A 843 -12.93 -13.04 18.48
C ASP A 843 -12.34 -14.39 18.91
N ALA A 844 -12.31 -15.37 18.01
CA ALA A 844 -11.72 -16.68 18.28
C ALA A 844 -10.23 -16.58 18.62
N LEU A 845 -9.46 -15.72 17.94
CA LEU A 845 -8.04 -15.51 18.22
C LEU A 845 -7.80 -14.85 19.58
N GLU A 846 -8.67 -13.93 20.02
CA GLU A 846 -8.61 -13.37 21.37
C GLU A 846 -8.95 -14.39 22.45
N GLU A 847 -9.91 -15.28 22.20
CA GLU A 847 -10.20 -16.40 23.10
C GLU A 847 -9.00 -17.34 23.23
N VAL A 848 -8.39 -17.71 22.09
CA VAL A 848 -7.19 -18.56 22.06
C VAL A 848 -6.03 -17.86 22.78
N ALA A 849 -5.83 -16.56 22.56
CA ALA A 849 -4.79 -15.79 23.23
C ALA A 849 -4.98 -15.81 24.76
N LYS A 850 -6.20 -15.57 25.26
CA LYS A 850 -6.51 -15.61 26.70
C LYS A 850 -6.31 -17.00 27.33
N ALA A 851 -6.47 -18.06 26.54
CA ALA A 851 -6.35 -19.43 27.03
C ALA A 851 -4.92 -20.01 26.95
N SER A 852 -4.15 -19.60 25.95
CA SER A 852 -2.86 -20.23 25.59
C SER A 852 -1.64 -19.37 25.91
N LEU A 853 -1.76 -18.04 25.88
CA LEU A 853 -0.62 -17.16 26.09
C LEU A 853 -0.34 -16.97 27.58
N PRO A 854 0.94 -16.91 27.98
CA PRO A 854 1.34 -16.55 29.34
C PRO A 854 1.09 -15.07 29.64
N ASP A 855 1.06 -14.72 30.93
CA ASP A 855 0.77 -13.35 31.42
C ASP A 855 1.80 -12.29 30.96
N ASP A 856 3.01 -12.72 30.59
CA ASP A 856 4.08 -11.86 30.07
C ASP A 856 3.99 -11.63 28.55
N MET A 857 3.00 -12.22 27.89
CA MET A 857 2.74 -12.02 26.47
C MET A 857 1.41 -11.29 26.24
N ARG A 858 1.38 -10.49 25.17
CA ARG A 858 0.18 -9.76 24.77
C ARG A 858 -0.08 -9.91 23.29
N LEU A 859 -1.34 -10.15 22.94
CA LEU A 859 -1.81 -10.00 21.57
C LEU A 859 -2.09 -8.51 21.29
N SER A 860 -1.53 -8.01 20.21
CA SER A 860 -1.85 -6.69 19.65
C SER A 860 -2.22 -6.84 18.18
N TRP A 861 -3.23 -6.09 17.73
CA TRP A 861 -3.62 -6.08 16.33
C TRP A 861 -2.74 -5.13 15.52
N ASN A 862 -2.54 -5.42 14.23
CA ASN A 862 -1.90 -4.50 13.28
C ASN A 862 -2.68 -4.49 11.94
N GLY A 863 -2.36 -3.53 11.06
CA GLY A 863 -2.95 -3.46 9.71
C GLY A 863 -4.49 -3.42 9.71
N MET A 864 -5.12 -4.19 8.82
CA MET A 864 -6.59 -4.30 8.73
C MET A 864 -7.25 -4.73 10.04
N SER A 865 -6.69 -5.72 10.74
CA SER A 865 -7.29 -6.25 11.97
C SER A 865 -7.32 -5.21 13.10
N PHE A 866 -6.33 -4.31 13.15
CA PHE A 866 -6.35 -3.18 14.09
C PHE A 866 -7.54 -2.26 13.81
N GLN A 867 -7.76 -1.94 12.54
CA GLN A 867 -8.81 -1.01 12.10
C GLN A 867 -10.21 -1.58 12.32
N GLU A 868 -10.39 -2.89 12.10
CA GLU A 868 -11.64 -3.58 12.40
C GLU A 868 -11.96 -3.56 13.91
N ARG A 869 -10.96 -3.74 14.77
CA ARG A 869 -11.17 -3.67 16.22
C ARG A 869 -11.42 -2.27 16.75
N GLU A 870 -10.67 -1.28 16.27
CA GLU A 870 -10.81 0.11 16.70
C GLU A 870 -12.17 0.70 16.28
N SER A 871 -12.70 0.29 15.12
CA SER A 871 -14.01 0.75 14.63
C SER A 871 -15.22 0.09 15.31
N GLY A 872 -15.00 -1.00 16.05
CA GLY A 872 -16.03 -1.79 16.71
C GLY A 872 -16.87 -0.98 17.70
N GLY A 873 -18.19 -0.98 17.53
CA GLY A 873 -19.16 -0.40 18.49
C GLY A 873 -19.68 1.01 18.17
N SER A 874 -18.99 1.78 17.32
CA SER A 874 -19.37 3.15 16.96
C SER A 874 -20.70 3.26 16.19
N ALA A 875 -21.04 2.26 15.37
CA ALA A 875 -22.24 2.25 14.53
C ALA A 875 -23.56 2.36 15.31
N SER A 876 -23.63 1.75 16.49
CA SER A 876 -24.84 1.75 17.33
C SER A 876 -25.20 3.16 17.83
N VAL A 877 -24.19 3.93 18.25
CA VAL A 877 -24.33 5.31 18.71
C VAL A 877 -24.78 6.21 17.57
N VAL A 878 -24.18 6.05 16.38
CA VAL A 878 -24.51 6.82 15.18
C VAL A 878 -25.95 6.58 14.74
N PHE A 879 -26.40 5.32 14.75
CA PHE A 879 -27.78 4.97 14.42
C PHE A 879 -28.79 5.61 15.38
N LEU A 880 -28.47 5.64 16.68
CA LEU A 880 -29.29 6.32 17.68
C LEU A 880 -29.39 7.84 17.41
N PHE A 881 -28.28 8.49 17.07
CA PHE A 881 -28.28 9.91 16.69
C PHE A 881 -29.07 10.15 15.40
N ALA A 882 -28.93 9.30 14.38
CA ALA A 882 -29.70 9.40 13.15
C ALA A 882 -31.21 9.32 13.43
N LEU A 883 -31.66 8.35 14.23
CA LEU A 883 -33.07 8.24 14.64
C LEU A 883 -33.54 9.48 15.42
N LEU A 884 -32.70 10.01 16.32
CA LEU A 884 -33.02 11.22 17.08
C LEU A 884 -33.19 12.43 16.15
N PHE A 885 -32.27 12.66 15.20
CA PHE A 885 -32.37 13.77 14.26
C PHE A 885 -33.56 13.64 13.32
N VAL A 886 -33.85 12.43 12.81
CA VAL A 886 -35.06 12.19 12.02
C VAL A 886 -36.30 12.53 12.81
N PHE A 887 -36.39 12.09 14.07
CA PHE A 887 -37.53 12.41 14.94
C PHE A 887 -37.67 13.92 15.17
N LEU A 888 -36.56 14.61 15.50
CA LEU A 888 -36.57 16.05 15.77
C LEU A 888 -36.96 16.89 14.54
N ILE A 889 -36.47 16.53 13.36
CA ILE A 889 -36.82 17.22 12.11
C ILE A 889 -38.29 16.99 11.76
N LEU A 890 -38.77 15.75 11.86
CA LEU A 890 -40.17 15.44 11.59
C LEU A 890 -41.11 16.14 12.59
N ALA A 891 -40.75 16.18 13.88
CA ALA A 891 -41.51 16.91 14.89
C ALA A 891 -41.52 18.42 14.59
N ALA A 892 -40.37 19.02 14.27
CA ALA A 892 -40.30 20.44 13.93
C ALA A 892 -41.09 20.80 12.65
N GLN A 893 -41.21 19.86 11.72
CA GLN A 893 -41.92 20.09 10.46
C GLN A 893 -43.43 19.87 10.54
N TYR A 894 -43.88 18.90 11.36
CA TYR A 894 -45.28 18.54 11.49
C TYR A 894 -45.96 19.09 12.75
N GLU A 895 -45.20 19.80 13.60
CA GLU A 895 -45.60 20.31 14.93
C GLU A 895 -46.08 19.19 15.86
#